data_AF-A0AAJ1FYP8-F1
#
_entry.id   AF-A0AAJ1FYP8-F1
#
_cell.length_a   1.000
_cell.length_b   1.000
_cell.length_c   1.000
_cell.angle_alpha   90.00
_cell.angle_beta   90.00
_cell.angle_gamma   90.00
#
_symmetry.space_group_name_H-M   'P 1'
#
loop_
_entity.id
_entity.type
_entity.pdbx_description
1 polymer ?
#
loop_
_entity_poly.entity_id
_entity_poly.type
_entity_poly.pdbx_seq_one_letter_code
_entity_poly.pdbx_strand_id
1 'polypeptide(L)'
;MTNKIDVQDYLLEYILKLSKGEQTKELFEKYKKYLDSCNAAEVNSAIDKYIDMEDDFDHIERTVAKFIRACERGLESQKPIEFKNPYLKLLLKENSLLEEHKNKTTVIYKEVVEEYCKTKDIDINKLSILKENLLGFKQVVPHYLKLQNSLFPALEDGLENMNCLKLMWHIQDSILSNLKELIKIIDKVPFDFTLFNKIYGDMYLKIGKLLYREETILFPLSVSFLSDEKFHHLLEDVDSLGTAFNVNLQDFYGGKNMSELINNSQQRKEELNKIIKALNEREDSSTVQKEIKRDFKKLLDTLSPEEIAEAEQALIAEGVAVEEVQQLCELHVDTFHEALKNASKRAESGSTSGNEKLSGHPIANYRAENKELKSQISEFKKAYKRLKRKNDFNDFNEALKSISMIEIHYQRKENQLFPFLEEVDFTGPSKVMWGKHDEIRDVFRKLKTAVKEENVGECVSLSKSLIPQLKRMVFMEEKILFPTAIRKLPEDVWATIRKGESEIGYAWIKPGNLWAPEIVSEKKLNFESTPPLKTKTDDDLVDLSVGKLSPSQIDLMLKNLPLDITFVDENDKVRYFSQGKERIFPRSPGIIGRSVENCHPPKSVHVVKKIVNDFKERKRDRAEFWIQMNGSFIYIRYFPLFEKDVYKGVIEVSQEISSIKALEGEKRLLDEE
;
A
#
# COMPACT_ATOMS: atom_id res chain seq x y z
N MET A 1 37.90 -17.45 40.70
CA MET A 1 38.27 -16.95 39.36
C MET A 1 37.22 -15.94 38.95
N THR A 2 37.63 -14.70 38.77
CA THR A 2 36.83 -13.50 38.53
C THR A 2 35.89 -13.65 37.34
N ASN A 3 34.57 -13.54 37.58
CA ASN A 3 33.56 -13.33 36.54
C ASN A 3 33.97 -12.11 35.71
N LYS A 4 34.33 -12.33 34.44
CA LYS A 4 34.49 -11.26 33.46
C LYS A 4 33.09 -10.75 33.14
N ILE A 5 32.64 -9.72 33.87
CA ILE A 5 31.45 -8.95 33.50
C ILE A 5 31.76 -8.27 32.17
N ASP A 6 30.86 -8.39 31.20
CA ASP A 6 31.04 -7.88 29.83
C ASP A 6 30.97 -6.34 29.83
N VAL A 7 31.66 -5.67 28.90
CA VAL A 7 31.66 -4.20 28.74
C VAL A 7 30.23 -3.69 28.60
N GLN A 8 29.37 -4.45 27.92
CA GLN A 8 27.95 -4.15 27.73
C GLN A 8 27.17 -3.99 29.03
N ASP A 9 27.48 -4.80 30.06
CA ASP A 9 26.78 -4.75 31.34
C ASP A 9 27.13 -3.48 32.13
N TYR A 10 28.38 -3.03 32.04
CA TYR A 10 28.82 -1.76 32.65
C TYR A 10 28.22 -0.54 31.94
N LEU A 11 28.07 -0.61 30.61
CA LEU A 11 27.39 0.43 29.84
C LEU A 11 25.90 0.50 30.20
N LEU A 12 25.23 -0.65 30.33
CA LEU A 12 23.84 -0.73 30.80
C LEU A 12 23.69 -0.17 32.23
N GLU A 13 24.59 -0.51 33.14
CA GLU A 13 24.56 0.02 34.51
C GLU A 13 24.71 1.55 34.50
N TYR A 14 25.57 2.09 33.65
CA TYR A 14 25.80 3.53 33.54
C TYR A 14 24.57 4.27 32.99
N ILE A 15 23.93 3.78 31.92
CA ILE A 15 22.70 4.41 31.38
C ILE A 15 21.54 4.34 32.39
N LEU A 16 21.40 3.26 33.16
CA LEU A 16 20.42 3.12 34.24
C LEU A 16 20.68 4.06 35.43
N LYS A 17 21.92 4.49 35.64
CA LYS A 17 22.27 5.51 36.64
C LYS A 17 21.95 6.91 36.12
N LEU A 18 22.21 7.17 34.84
CA LEU A 18 21.82 8.42 34.19
C LEU A 18 20.30 8.63 34.20
N SER A 19 19.50 7.57 34.00
CA SER A 19 18.04 7.66 34.05
C SER A 19 17.54 8.09 35.44
N LYS A 20 18.20 7.65 36.50
CA LYS A 20 17.92 8.06 37.89
C LYS A 20 18.42 9.46 38.25
N GLY A 21 19.00 10.19 37.29
CA GLY A 21 19.53 11.54 37.50
C GLY A 21 20.92 11.60 38.13
N GLU A 22 21.62 10.47 38.30
CA GLU A 22 23.01 10.45 38.77
C GLU A 22 23.92 10.93 37.63
N GLN A 23 24.31 12.21 37.64
CA GLN A 23 25.18 12.81 36.62
C GLN A 23 26.39 13.51 37.27
N THR A 24 27.16 12.76 38.07
CA THR A 24 28.33 13.30 38.79
C THR A 24 29.64 12.98 38.09
N LYS A 25 30.68 13.76 38.39
CA LYS A 25 32.04 13.53 37.86
C LYS A 25 32.62 12.21 38.38
N GLU A 26 32.34 11.86 39.64
CA GLU A 26 32.76 10.60 40.24
C GLU A 26 32.15 9.40 39.51
N LEU A 27 30.88 9.51 39.12
CA LEU A 27 30.21 8.47 38.35
C LEU A 27 30.87 8.31 36.97
N PHE A 28 31.07 9.41 36.25
CA PHE A 28 31.75 9.36 34.95
C PHE A 28 33.14 8.72 35.06
N GLU A 29 33.99 9.15 36.00
CA GLU A 29 35.33 8.59 36.19
C GLU A 29 35.32 7.10 36.57
N LYS A 30 34.28 6.62 37.28
CA LYS A 30 34.10 5.19 37.59
C LYS A 30 33.90 4.34 36.32
N TYR A 31 33.12 4.84 35.36
CA TYR A 31 32.79 4.10 34.12
C TYR A 31 33.65 4.50 32.91
N LYS A 32 34.48 5.54 33.04
CA LYS A 32 35.27 6.13 31.96
C LYS A 32 36.07 5.13 31.14
N LYS A 33 36.68 4.14 31.80
CA LYS A 33 37.41 3.08 31.09
C LYS A 33 36.55 2.36 30.04
N TYR A 34 35.29 2.10 30.35
CA TYR A 34 34.34 1.41 29.47
C TYR A 34 33.73 2.37 28.44
N LEU A 35 33.42 3.61 28.86
CA LEU A 35 32.89 4.66 27.98
C LEU A 35 33.90 5.06 26.89
N ASP A 36 35.18 5.19 27.25
CA ASP A 36 36.25 5.58 26.32
C ASP A 36 36.69 4.39 25.43
N SER A 37 36.31 3.15 25.74
CA SER A 37 36.66 1.95 24.96
C SER A 37 35.50 1.30 24.22
N CYS A 38 34.27 1.83 24.36
CA CYS A 38 33.07 1.19 23.81
C CYS A 38 33.00 1.26 22.28
N ASN A 39 32.33 0.27 21.69
CA ASN A 39 32.02 0.23 20.26
C ASN A 39 30.53 0.46 19.97
N ALA A 40 30.19 0.66 18.69
CA ALA A 40 28.82 0.92 18.26
C ALA A 40 27.83 -0.20 18.66
N ALA A 41 28.24 -1.47 18.59
CA ALA A 41 27.41 -2.62 18.98
C ALA A 41 27.17 -2.70 20.49
N GLU A 42 28.19 -2.43 21.30
CA GLU A 42 28.08 -2.40 22.76
C GLU A 42 27.19 -1.26 23.24
N VAL A 43 27.35 -0.07 22.67
CA VAL A 43 26.50 1.10 22.95
C VAL A 43 25.06 0.81 22.53
N ASN A 44 24.86 0.22 21.36
CA ASN A 44 23.53 -0.13 20.86
C ASN A 44 22.84 -1.16 21.77
N SER A 45 23.55 -2.24 22.14
CA SER A 45 23.05 -3.26 23.08
C SER A 45 22.62 -2.66 24.42
N ALA A 46 23.40 -1.72 24.97
CA ALA A 46 23.03 -1.03 26.22
C ALA A 46 21.78 -0.15 26.07
N ILE A 47 21.63 0.53 24.94
CA ILE A 47 20.43 1.34 24.63
C ILE A 47 19.21 0.44 24.47
N ASP A 48 19.32 -0.66 23.73
CA ASP A 48 18.20 -1.59 23.50
C ASP A 48 17.67 -2.17 24.80
N LYS A 49 18.57 -2.68 25.66
CA LYS A 49 18.21 -3.19 26.99
C LYS A 49 17.61 -2.11 27.89
N TYR A 50 18.05 -0.87 27.78
CA TYR A 50 17.50 0.24 28.55
C TYR A 50 16.08 0.61 28.08
N ILE A 51 15.84 0.63 26.76
CA ILE A 51 14.51 0.91 26.20
C ILE A 51 13.49 -0.16 26.62
N ASP A 52 13.90 -1.42 26.77
CA ASP A 52 13.01 -2.48 27.27
C ASP A 52 12.64 -2.33 28.76
N MET A 53 13.30 -1.43 29.50
CA MET A 53 13.10 -1.22 30.94
C MET A 53 12.40 0.11 31.27
N GLU A 54 12.18 0.98 30.30
CA GLU A 54 11.61 2.31 30.48
C GLU A 54 10.48 2.55 29.47
N ASP A 55 9.36 3.10 29.93
CA ASP A 55 8.17 3.31 29.10
C ASP A 55 7.99 4.80 28.71
N ASP A 56 8.61 5.74 29.44
CA ASP A 56 8.53 7.17 29.12
C ASP A 56 9.51 7.55 28.00
N PHE A 57 8.98 7.69 26.79
CA PHE A 57 9.75 8.07 25.60
C PHE A 57 10.56 9.37 25.78
N ASP A 58 9.98 10.39 26.41
CA ASP A 58 10.65 11.67 26.62
C ASP A 58 11.83 11.50 27.60
N HIS A 59 11.68 10.63 28.59
CA HIS A 59 12.75 10.25 29.49
C HIS A 59 13.84 9.44 28.76
N ILE A 60 13.45 8.47 27.92
CA ILE A 60 14.35 7.68 27.09
C ILE A 60 15.21 8.57 26.20
N GLU A 61 14.60 9.46 25.42
CA GLU A 61 15.32 10.31 24.47
C GLU A 61 16.38 11.16 25.18
N ARG A 62 16.03 11.75 26.34
CA ARG A 62 16.96 12.56 27.13
C ARG A 62 18.10 11.74 27.72
N THR A 63 17.79 10.57 28.29
CA THR A 63 18.79 9.70 28.92
C THR A 63 19.75 9.11 27.88
N VAL A 64 19.22 8.61 26.77
CA VAL A 64 20.02 8.07 25.65
C VAL A 64 20.93 9.15 25.05
N ALA A 65 20.43 10.39 24.87
CA ALA A 65 21.26 11.49 24.37
C ALA A 65 22.44 11.81 25.32
N LYS A 66 22.22 11.79 26.64
CA LYS A 66 23.30 11.97 27.63
C LYS A 66 24.29 10.80 27.61
N PHE A 67 23.77 9.58 27.46
CA PHE A 67 24.58 8.37 27.40
C PHE A 67 25.49 8.34 26.18
N ILE A 68 24.95 8.59 24.98
CA ILE A 68 25.73 8.66 23.74
C ILE A 68 26.84 9.71 23.85
N ARG A 69 26.53 10.88 24.44
CA ARG A 69 27.54 11.92 24.69
C ARG A 69 28.65 11.47 25.64
N ALA A 70 28.34 10.64 26.63
CA ALA A 70 29.37 10.08 27.51
C ALA A 70 30.27 9.06 26.80
N CYS A 71 29.74 8.37 25.78
CA CYS A 71 30.44 7.40 24.94
C CYS A 71 31.18 8.04 23.74
N GLU A 72 31.13 9.36 23.57
CA GLU A 72 31.65 10.08 22.41
C GLU A 72 33.10 9.70 22.07
N ARG A 73 33.99 9.63 23.07
CA ARG A 73 35.40 9.25 22.84
C ARG A 73 35.55 7.83 22.32
N GLY A 74 34.80 6.87 22.86
CA GLY A 74 34.82 5.49 22.41
C GLY A 74 34.32 5.38 20.97
N LEU A 75 33.14 5.94 20.69
CA LEU A 75 32.52 5.92 19.38
C LEU A 75 33.38 6.60 18.30
N GLU A 76 33.94 7.78 18.57
CA GLU A 76 34.81 8.49 17.63
C GLU A 76 36.13 7.74 17.38
N SER A 77 36.70 7.08 18.39
CA SER A 77 37.94 6.32 18.23
C SER A 77 37.80 5.10 17.30
N GLN A 78 36.56 4.63 17.11
CA GLN A 78 36.24 3.45 16.31
C GLN A 78 35.49 3.78 15.01
N LYS A 79 35.12 5.05 14.80
CA LYS A 79 34.47 5.50 13.58
C LYS A 79 35.39 5.20 12.38
N PRO A 80 34.91 4.48 11.36
CA PRO A 80 35.71 4.24 10.15
C PRO A 80 36.14 5.57 9.53
N ILE A 81 37.42 5.68 9.15
CA ILE A 81 37.95 6.89 8.46
C ILE A 81 37.19 7.14 7.16
N GLU A 82 36.80 6.07 6.46
CA GLU A 82 35.98 6.14 5.26
C GLU A 82 35.11 4.88 5.13
N PHE A 83 33.83 5.06 4.83
CA PHE A 83 32.95 3.96 4.47
C PHE A 83 33.16 3.62 2.99
N LYS A 84 33.60 2.39 2.70
CA LYS A 84 33.87 1.96 1.31
C LYS A 84 32.59 1.73 0.49
N ASN A 85 31.48 1.47 1.16
CA ASN A 85 30.23 1.10 0.51
C ASN A 85 29.54 2.31 -0.14
N PRO A 86 29.17 2.25 -1.45
CA PRO A 86 28.48 3.33 -2.15
C PRO A 86 27.21 3.86 -1.48
N TYR A 87 26.39 2.97 -0.91
CA TYR A 87 25.14 3.33 -0.25
C TYR A 87 25.40 4.17 1.01
N LEU A 88 26.35 3.75 1.84
CA LEU A 88 26.73 4.52 3.02
C LEU A 88 27.43 5.84 2.66
N LYS A 89 28.21 5.87 1.57
CA LYS A 89 28.78 7.13 1.05
C LYS A 89 27.69 8.12 0.62
N LEU A 90 26.63 7.63 -0.03
CA LEU A 90 25.48 8.45 -0.39
C LEU A 90 24.80 9.01 0.86
N LEU A 91 24.46 8.16 1.85
CA LEU A 91 23.82 8.61 3.09
C LEU A 91 24.70 9.61 3.86
N LEU A 92 26.02 9.41 3.88
CA LEU A 92 26.95 10.38 4.46
C LEU A 92 26.98 11.71 3.72
N LYS A 93 26.88 11.69 2.38
CA LYS A 93 26.80 12.92 1.60
C LYS A 93 25.51 13.68 1.91
N GLU A 94 24.39 12.96 2.01
CA GLU A 94 23.10 13.54 2.40
C GLU A 94 23.16 14.15 3.81
N ASN A 95 23.81 13.47 4.76
CA ASN A 95 24.05 13.96 6.11
C ASN A 95 24.88 15.25 6.13
N SER A 96 25.95 15.29 5.35
CA SER A 96 26.77 16.50 5.20
C SER A 96 25.98 17.67 4.62
N LEU A 97 25.08 17.42 3.67
CA LEU A 97 24.24 18.48 3.08
C LEU A 97 23.14 18.94 4.03
N LEU A 98 22.56 18.02 4.83
CA LEU A 98 21.63 18.38 5.90
C LEU A 98 22.31 19.27 6.95
N GLU A 99 23.54 18.93 7.34
CA GLU A 99 24.33 19.71 8.30
C GLU A 99 24.67 21.11 7.74
N GLU A 100 25.03 21.20 6.46
CA GLU A 100 25.26 22.48 5.77
C GLU A 100 23.99 23.34 5.75
N HIS A 101 22.85 22.76 5.38
CA HIS A 101 21.56 23.45 5.38
C HIS A 101 21.13 23.90 6.78
N LYS A 102 21.41 23.08 7.80
CA LYS A 102 21.19 23.41 9.22
C LYS A 102 22.03 24.61 9.65
N ASN A 103 23.31 24.64 9.28
CA ASN A 103 24.23 25.73 9.60
C ASN A 103 23.82 27.03 8.91
N LYS A 104 23.45 26.96 7.62
CA LYS A 104 22.92 28.10 6.86
C LYS A 104 21.66 28.68 7.52
N THR A 105 20.69 27.82 7.84
CA THR A 105 19.45 28.26 8.50
C THR A 105 19.72 28.90 9.86
N THR A 106 20.73 28.42 10.59
CA THR A 106 21.11 28.95 11.91
C THR A 106 21.67 30.37 11.85
N VAL A 107 22.36 30.74 10.78
CA VAL A 107 22.82 32.13 10.57
C VAL A 107 21.61 33.06 10.46
N ILE A 108 20.65 32.71 9.61
CA ILE A 108 19.42 33.48 9.37
C ILE A 108 18.57 33.56 10.65
N TYR A 109 18.44 32.43 11.35
CA TYR A 109 17.76 32.37 12.64
C TYR A 109 18.35 33.34 13.66
N LYS A 110 19.69 33.40 13.78
CA LYS A 110 20.36 34.33 14.71
C LYS A 110 20.05 35.78 14.39
N GLU A 111 19.99 36.17 13.12
CA GLU A 111 19.60 37.53 12.71
C GLU A 111 18.17 37.86 13.15
N VAL A 112 17.24 36.91 13.02
CA VAL A 112 15.84 37.04 13.48
C VAL A 112 15.77 37.17 15.00
N VAL A 113 16.53 36.36 15.75
CA VAL A 113 16.62 36.44 17.21
C VAL A 113 17.17 37.80 17.65
N GLU A 114 18.25 38.27 17.02
CA GLU A 114 18.87 39.56 17.35
C GLU A 114 17.95 40.74 17.11
N GLU A 115 17.18 40.73 16.02
CA GLU A 115 16.18 41.75 15.73
C GLU A 115 15.05 41.73 16.77
N TYR A 116 14.43 40.57 16.99
CA TYR A 116 13.37 40.44 17.99
C TYR A 116 13.81 40.89 19.39
N CYS A 117 15.07 40.62 19.77
CA CYS A 117 15.63 41.09 21.04
C CYS A 117 15.70 42.62 21.12
N LYS A 118 15.97 43.31 20.00
CA LYS A 118 16.11 44.77 19.91
C LYS A 118 14.77 45.49 19.79
N THR A 119 13.87 45.01 18.95
CA THR A 119 12.66 45.74 18.53
C THR A 119 11.37 45.17 19.08
N LYS A 120 11.37 43.93 19.59
CA LYS A 120 10.16 43.14 19.92
C LYS A 120 9.21 42.93 18.74
N ASP A 121 9.70 43.14 17.53
CA ASP A 121 8.99 42.96 16.27
C ASP A 121 9.98 42.46 15.21
N ILE A 122 9.53 41.81 14.15
CA ILE A 122 10.41 41.18 13.17
C ILE A 122 10.00 41.59 11.76
N ASP A 123 10.98 41.99 10.95
CA ASP A 123 10.72 42.34 9.56
C ASP A 123 10.13 41.15 8.79
N ILE A 124 9.02 41.39 8.08
CA ILE A 124 8.28 40.38 7.33
C ILE A 124 9.17 39.70 6.29
N ASN A 125 10.10 40.44 5.65
CA ASN A 125 11.00 39.85 4.67
C ASN A 125 11.98 38.87 5.32
N LYS A 126 12.48 39.17 6.54
CA LYS A 126 13.34 38.23 7.26
C LYS A 126 12.60 36.97 7.71
N LEU A 127 11.35 37.11 8.15
CA LEU A 127 10.49 35.95 8.42
C LEU A 127 10.23 35.12 7.16
N SER A 128 10.04 35.77 6.00
CA SER A 128 9.90 35.09 4.72
C SER A 128 11.16 34.31 4.34
N ILE A 129 12.35 34.91 4.47
CA ILE A 129 13.64 34.26 4.20
C ILE A 129 13.84 33.05 5.15
N LEU A 130 13.53 33.21 6.44
CA LEU A 130 13.59 32.11 7.40
C LEU A 130 12.61 30.98 7.05
N LYS A 131 11.40 31.32 6.63
CA LYS A 131 10.38 30.36 6.17
C LYS A 131 10.87 29.54 4.97
N GLU A 132 11.47 30.19 3.97
CA GLU A 132 12.03 29.51 2.80
C GLU A 132 13.14 28.52 3.18
N ASN A 133 14.03 28.91 4.10
CA ASN A 133 15.10 28.03 4.58
C ASN A 133 14.55 26.87 5.41
N LEU A 134 13.51 27.11 6.23
CA LEU A 134 12.82 26.04 6.94
C LEU A 134 12.17 25.05 5.96
N LEU A 135 11.46 25.53 4.94
CA LEU A 135 10.89 24.68 3.88
C LEU A 135 11.94 23.81 3.18
N GLY A 136 13.18 24.31 3.07
CA GLY A 136 14.32 23.56 2.54
C GLY A 136 14.63 22.26 3.28
N PHE A 137 14.31 22.14 4.58
CA PHE A 137 14.49 20.88 5.33
C PHE A 137 13.59 19.74 4.84
N LYS A 138 12.52 20.02 4.09
CA LYS A 138 11.70 18.96 3.46
C LYS A 138 12.52 18.05 2.53
N GLN A 139 13.65 18.54 2.02
CA GLN A 139 14.56 17.75 1.20
C GLN A 139 15.23 16.60 1.95
N VAL A 140 15.15 16.54 3.29
CA VAL A 140 15.64 15.40 4.08
C VAL A 140 14.73 14.18 4.00
N VAL A 141 13.48 14.33 3.55
CA VAL A 141 12.49 13.23 3.56
C VAL A 141 12.96 11.97 2.82
N PRO A 142 13.53 12.05 1.60
CA PRO A 142 14.10 10.87 0.93
C PRO A 142 15.23 10.20 1.72
N HIS A 143 16.00 10.94 2.53
CA HIS A 143 17.03 10.36 3.40
C HIS A 143 16.37 9.50 4.50
N TYR A 144 15.36 10.04 5.18
CA TYR A 144 14.63 9.28 6.20
C TYR A 144 13.89 8.07 5.63
N LEU A 145 13.30 8.18 4.44
CA LEU A 145 12.66 7.04 3.77
C LEU A 145 13.66 5.91 3.46
N LYS A 146 14.86 6.24 2.97
CA LYS A 146 15.93 5.24 2.77
C LYS A 146 16.34 4.55 4.06
N LEU A 147 16.43 5.29 5.16
CA LEU A 147 16.70 4.70 6.47
C LEU A 147 15.56 3.80 6.93
N GLN A 148 14.31 4.27 6.89
CA GLN A 148 13.13 3.59 7.43
C GLN A 148 12.67 2.38 6.61
N ASN A 149 12.73 2.48 5.27
CA ASN A 149 12.15 1.46 4.38
C ASN A 149 13.19 0.48 3.85
N SER A 150 14.48 0.83 3.88
CA SER A 150 15.55 -0.02 3.35
C SER A 150 16.58 -0.39 4.42
N LEU A 151 17.26 0.58 5.05
CA LEU A 151 18.37 0.26 5.96
C LEU A 151 17.91 -0.37 7.29
N PHE A 152 16.84 0.14 7.91
CA PHE A 152 16.33 -0.39 9.17
C PHE A 152 15.82 -1.83 9.02
N PRO A 153 14.96 -2.19 8.04
CA PRO A 153 14.55 -3.57 7.84
C PRO A 153 15.74 -4.51 7.58
N ALA A 154 16.72 -4.08 6.79
CA ALA A 154 17.90 -4.89 6.51
C ALA A 154 18.73 -5.22 7.76
N LEU A 155 18.77 -4.28 8.72
CA LEU A 155 19.40 -4.46 10.03
C LEU A 155 18.56 -5.31 10.98
N GLU A 156 17.25 -5.12 11.02
CA GLU A 156 16.31 -5.91 11.85
C GLU A 156 16.30 -7.39 11.44
N ASP A 157 16.44 -7.69 10.15
CA ASP A 157 16.60 -9.07 9.65
C ASP A 157 17.90 -9.73 10.12
N GLY A 158 18.92 -8.95 10.49
CA GLY A 158 20.24 -9.44 10.86
C GLY A 158 20.52 -9.48 12.37
N LEU A 159 19.71 -8.81 13.19
CA LEU A 159 19.98 -8.56 14.61
C LEU A 159 18.76 -8.86 15.49
N GLU A 160 18.96 -9.65 16.55
CA GLU A 160 17.95 -9.81 17.60
C GLU A 160 17.83 -8.51 18.42
N ASN A 161 16.64 -7.90 18.42
CA ASN A 161 16.25 -6.69 19.16
C ASN A 161 16.95 -5.38 18.74
N MET A 162 16.24 -4.53 17.98
CA MET A 162 16.69 -3.22 17.49
C MET A 162 15.73 -2.08 17.90
N ASN A 163 15.40 -1.97 19.20
CA ASN A 163 14.56 -0.88 19.73
C ASN A 163 15.17 0.50 19.50
N CYS A 164 16.49 0.55 19.38
CA CYS A 164 17.30 1.69 19.03
C CYS A 164 16.84 2.37 17.73
N LEU A 165 16.40 1.61 16.73
CA LEU A 165 15.94 2.10 15.43
C LEU A 165 14.57 2.76 15.55
N LYS A 166 13.69 2.22 16.40
CA LYS A 166 12.40 2.85 16.73
C LYS A 166 12.59 4.22 17.35
N LEU A 167 13.56 4.36 18.25
CA LEU A 167 13.91 5.66 18.83
C LEU A 167 14.39 6.65 17.76
N MET A 168 15.20 6.20 16.78
CA MET A 168 15.62 7.04 15.65
C MET A 168 14.45 7.47 14.77
N TRP A 169 13.54 6.54 14.45
CA TRP A 169 12.32 6.82 13.71
C TRP A 169 11.48 7.90 14.42
N HIS A 170 11.20 7.73 15.70
CA HIS A 170 10.41 8.71 16.45
C HIS A 170 11.07 10.10 16.48
N ILE A 171 12.40 10.18 16.55
CA ILE A 171 13.13 11.46 16.46
C ILE A 171 12.96 12.07 15.05
N GLN A 172 13.01 11.28 13.98
CA GLN A 172 12.76 11.74 12.60
C GLN A 172 11.34 12.31 12.45
N ASP A 173 10.32 11.60 12.95
CA ASP A 173 8.93 12.07 12.94
C ASP A 173 8.76 13.36 13.74
N SER A 174 9.42 13.46 14.89
CA SER A 174 9.42 14.67 15.71
C SER A 174 10.05 15.86 14.99
N ILE A 175 11.15 15.65 14.24
CA ILE A 175 11.78 16.71 13.41
C ILE A 175 10.80 17.21 12.35
N LEU A 176 10.15 16.29 11.61
CA LEU A 176 9.19 16.66 10.56
C LEU A 176 7.94 17.35 11.12
N SER A 177 7.49 16.93 12.30
CA SER A 177 6.38 17.56 13.03
C SER A 177 6.74 18.99 13.47
N ASN A 178 7.92 19.16 14.08
CA ASN A 178 8.43 20.47 14.50
C ASN A 178 8.58 21.40 13.30
N LEU A 179 9.09 20.91 12.16
CA LEU A 179 9.19 21.70 10.94
C LEU A 179 7.83 22.23 10.48
N LYS A 180 6.80 21.37 10.45
CA LYS A 180 5.42 21.78 10.11
C LYS A 180 4.89 22.84 11.08
N GLU A 181 5.15 22.69 12.37
CA GLU A 181 4.70 23.65 13.37
C GLU A 181 5.43 25.00 13.28
N LEU A 182 6.75 25.00 13.00
CA LEU A 182 7.53 26.22 12.77
C LEU A 182 6.99 27.04 11.60
N ILE A 183 6.66 26.36 10.48
CA ILE A 183 6.07 27.02 9.30
C ILE A 183 4.72 27.66 9.67
N LYS A 184 3.87 26.94 10.42
CA LYS A 184 2.59 27.49 10.89
C LYS A 184 2.75 28.69 11.82
N ILE A 185 3.76 28.68 12.70
CA ILE A 185 4.00 29.79 13.63
C ILE A 185 4.45 31.04 12.87
N ILE A 186 5.31 30.89 11.85
CA ILE A 186 5.71 32.03 11.01
C ILE A 186 4.52 32.67 10.30
N ASP A 187 3.54 31.87 9.87
CA ASP A 187 2.35 32.37 9.16
C ASP A 187 1.28 32.98 10.08
N LYS A 188 1.42 32.85 11.40
CA LYS A 188 0.48 33.42 12.37
C LYS A 188 0.76 34.90 12.60
N VAL A 189 -0.32 35.68 12.66
CA VAL A 189 -0.30 37.08 13.08
C VAL A 189 -1.17 37.23 14.34
N PRO A 190 -0.62 37.64 15.49
CA PRO A 190 0.78 38.01 15.72
C PRO A 190 1.74 36.79 15.74
N PHE A 191 2.99 37.02 15.36
CA PHE A 191 4.05 36.01 15.37
C PHE A 191 4.48 35.66 16.81
N ASP A 192 4.39 34.39 17.18
CA ASP A 192 4.79 33.90 18.51
C ASP A 192 6.27 33.47 18.52
N PHE A 193 7.17 34.43 18.76
CA PHE A 193 8.61 34.17 18.82
C PHE A 193 9.00 33.21 19.95
N THR A 194 8.33 33.25 21.10
CA THR A 194 8.71 32.41 22.25
C THR A 194 8.44 30.93 21.96
N LEU A 195 7.28 30.62 21.40
CA LEU A 195 6.94 29.28 20.96
C LEU A 195 7.85 28.85 19.79
N PHE A 196 8.08 29.74 18.82
CA PHE A 196 8.97 29.48 17.69
C PHE A 196 10.39 29.11 18.13
N ASN A 197 11.00 29.92 19.00
CA ASN A 197 12.36 29.71 19.52
C ASN A 197 12.49 28.36 20.25
N LYS A 198 11.46 27.96 21.01
CA LYS A 198 11.42 26.66 21.69
C LYS A 198 11.43 25.51 20.68
N ILE A 199 10.54 25.54 19.69
CA ILE A 199 10.39 24.45 18.71
C ILE A 199 11.59 24.39 17.77
N TYR A 200 12.14 25.54 17.37
CA TYR A 200 13.32 25.62 16.52
C TYR A 200 14.53 25.00 17.22
N GLY A 201 14.74 25.36 18.50
CA GLY A 201 15.81 24.78 19.31
C GLY A 201 15.68 23.26 19.46
N ASP A 202 14.48 22.75 19.68
CA ASP A 202 14.22 21.30 19.77
C ASP A 202 14.52 20.58 18.45
N MET A 203 14.01 21.09 17.32
CA MET A 203 14.28 20.55 15.99
C MET A 203 15.79 20.55 15.68
N TYR A 204 16.46 21.68 15.93
CA TYR A 204 17.90 21.85 15.68
C TYR A 204 18.74 20.82 16.45
N LEU A 205 18.44 20.64 17.74
CA LEU A 205 19.14 19.67 18.59
C LEU A 205 18.88 18.23 18.12
N LYS A 206 17.64 17.90 17.76
CA LYS A 206 17.26 16.56 17.28
C LYS A 206 17.95 16.20 15.98
N ILE A 207 18.03 17.11 15.01
CA ILE A 207 18.78 16.90 13.75
C ILE A 207 20.24 16.55 14.06
N GLY A 208 20.90 17.35 14.91
CA GLY A 208 22.31 17.10 15.27
C GLY A 208 22.52 15.75 15.99
N LYS A 209 21.63 15.38 16.91
CA LYS A 209 21.68 14.08 17.59
C LYS A 209 21.52 12.92 16.60
N LEU A 210 20.60 13.05 15.64
CA LEU A 210 20.31 12.01 14.67
C LEU A 210 21.49 11.81 13.72
N LEU A 211 22.02 12.89 13.14
CA LEU A 211 23.21 12.87 12.29
C LEU A 211 24.39 12.21 12.99
N TYR A 212 24.68 12.62 14.22
CA TYR A 212 25.75 12.03 15.02
C TYR A 212 25.55 10.52 15.20
N ARG A 213 24.33 10.11 15.54
CA ARG A 213 24.00 8.70 15.78
C ARG A 213 24.05 7.85 14.52
N GLU A 214 23.60 8.39 13.39
CA GLU A 214 23.69 7.72 12.09
C GLU A 214 25.15 7.42 11.75
N GLU A 215 26.02 8.41 11.88
CA GLU A 215 27.43 8.28 11.48
C GLU A 215 28.30 7.48 12.45
N THR A 216 28.00 7.53 13.75
CA THR A 216 28.86 6.93 14.79
C THR A 216 28.34 5.59 15.30
N ILE A 217 27.05 5.29 15.13
CA ILE A 217 26.44 4.06 15.60
C ILE A 217 25.82 3.29 14.43
N LEU A 218 24.85 3.88 13.73
CA LEU A 218 24.07 3.15 12.72
C LEU A 218 24.95 2.65 11.56
N PHE A 219 25.71 3.52 10.90
CA PHE A 219 26.51 3.12 9.74
C PHE A 219 27.63 2.14 10.11
N PRO A 220 28.38 2.30 11.22
CA PRO A 220 29.33 1.28 11.69
C PRO A 220 28.67 -0.07 11.99
N LEU A 221 27.46 -0.09 12.56
CA LEU A 221 26.68 -1.31 12.74
C LEU A 221 26.34 -1.94 11.40
N SER A 222 25.84 -1.16 10.44
CA SER A 222 25.51 -1.65 9.10
C SER A 222 26.68 -2.35 8.43
N VAL A 223 27.90 -1.79 8.53
CA VAL A 223 29.11 -2.44 7.99
C VAL A 223 29.44 -3.75 8.70
N SER A 224 29.15 -3.84 10.00
CA SER A 224 29.46 -5.02 10.80
C SER A 224 28.48 -6.18 10.56
N PHE A 225 27.24 -5.89 10.15
CA PHE A 225 26.16 -6.88 10.08
C PHE A 225 25.62 -7.15 8.66
N LEU A 226 25.80 -6.23 7.71
CA LEU A 226 25.30 -6.40 6.34
C LEU A 226 26.42 -6.85 5.41
N SER A 227 26.09 -7.77 4.51
CA SER A 227 26.99 -8.19 3.43
C SER A 227 27.05 -7.15 2.31
N ASP A 228 28.10 -7.17 1.50
CA ASP A 228 28.22 -6.31 0.31
C ASP A 228 27.05 -6.49 -0.67
N GLU A 229 26.52 -7.71 -0.79
CA GLU A 229 25.33 -8.03 -1.58
C GLU A 229 24.07 -7.34 -1.03
N LYS A 230 23.85 -7.38 0.29
CA LYS A 230 22.74 -6.64 0.91
C LYS A 230 22.85 -5.14 0.64
N PHE A 231 24.04 -4.56 0.76
CA PHE A 231 24.24 -3.14 0.44
C PHE A 231 24.03 -2.81 -1.04
N HIS A 232 24.28 -3.76 -1.95
CA HIS A 232 24.00 -3.55 -3.37
C HIS A 232 22.49 -3.41 -3.61
N HIS A 233 21.68 -4.30 -3.02
CA HIS A 233 20.23 -4.19 -3.08
C HIS A 233 19.71 -2.90 -2.43
N LEU A 234 20.29 -2.48 -1.30
CA LEU A 234 19.94 -1.19 -0.69
C LEU A 234 20.24 0.00 -1.61
N LEU A 235 21.25 -0.11 -2.49
CA LEU A 235 21.57 0.92 -3.47
C LEU A 235 20.60 0.92 -4.66
N GLU A 236 20.08 -0.26 -5.06
CA GLU A 236 19.03 -0.38 -6.09
C GLU A 236 17.72 0.28 -5.63
N ASP A 237 17.39 0.17 -4.34
CA ASP A 237 16.20 0.83 -3.76
C ASP A 237 16.25 2.36 -3.87
N VAL A 238 17.44 2.97 -3.97
CA VAL A 238 17.62 4.44 -4.01
C VAL A 238 16.95 5.06 -5.24
N ASP A 239 16.92 4.37 -6.38
CA ASP A 239 16.26 4.88 -7.59
C ASP A 239 14.75 5.08 -7.38
N SER A 240 14.13 4.26 -6.52
CA SER A 240 12.71 4.36 -6.18
C SER A 240 12.42 5.35 -5.04
N LEU A 241 13.33 5.47 -4.07
CA LEU A 241 13.16 6.30 -2.87
C LEU A 241 13.67 7.73 -3.05
N GLY A 242 14.53 7.96 -4.05
CA GLY A 242 15.14 9.24 -4.38
C GLY A 242 16.30 9.64 -3.45
N THR A 243 16.95 10.76 -3.79
CA THR A 243 18.03 11.36 -3.00
C THR A 243 17.57 12.63 -2.30
N ALA A 244 18.11 12.84 -1.10
CA ALA A 244 17.96 14.09 -0.38
C ALA A 244 18.89 15.14 -0.96
N PHE A 245 18.45 16.41 -0.95
CA PHE A 245 19.25 17.56 -1.41
C PHE A 245 19.82 17.42 -2.84
N ASN A 246 19.09 16.72 -3.72
CA ASN A 246 19.44 16.50 -5.14
C ASN A 246 20.85 15.92 -5.34
N VAL A 247 21.29 15.04 -4.44
CA VAL A 247 22.56 14.32 -4.63
C VAL A 247 22.48 13.52 -5.94
N ASN A 248 23.48 13.71 -6.80
CA ASN A 248 23.56 12.95 -8.04
C ASN A 248 23.98 11.52 -7.73
N LEU A 249 23.05 10.58 -7.89
CA LEU A 249 23.30 9.16 -7.71
C LEU A 249 24.50 8.64 -8.52
N GLN A 250 24.71 9.19 -9.73
CA GLN A 250 25.79 8.75 -10.63
C GLN A 250 27.19 8.91 -10.01
N ASP A 251 27.36 9.83 -9.07
CA ASP A 251 28.64 10.07 -8.39
C ASP A 251 29.01 8.93 -7.42
N PHE A 252 28.02 8.14 -6.99
CA PHE A 252 28.17 7.06 -6.00
C PHE A 252 28.24 5.68 -6.64
N TYR A 253 27.74 5.52 -7.86
CA TYR A 253 28.05 4.38 -8.70
C TYR A 253 29.50 4.49 -9.19
N GLY A 254 30.44 4.13 -8.30
CA GLY A 254 31.87 4.18 -8.58
C GLY A 254 32.17 3.46 -9.90
N GLY A 255 33.00 4.08 -10.75
CA GLY A 255 33.39 3.67 -12.11
C GLY A 255 34.05 2.30 -12.27
N LYS A 256 33.43 1.25 -11.73
CA LYS A 256 33.54 -0.15 -12.14
C LYS A 256 32.29 -0.48 -12.95
N ASN A 257 32.42 -0.22 -14.25
CA ASN A 257 31.71 -0.80 -15.38
C ASN A 257 30.26 -1.29 -15.14
N MET A 258 29.36 -0.30 -15.02
CA MET A 258 28.04 -0.38 -15.66
C MET A 258 28.13 -0.94 -17.10
N SER A 259 29.22 -0.77 -17.84
CA SER A 259 29.37 -1.36 -19.19
C SER A 259 29.42 -2.90 -19.24
N GLU A 260 29.63 -3.62 -18.13
CA GLU A 260 29.51 -5.09 -18.11
C GLU A 260 28.18 -5.57 -17.50
N LEU A 261 27.61 -4.82 -16.56
CA LEU A 261 26.34 -5.15 -15.89
C LEU A 261 25.11 -4.58 -16.61
N ILE A 262 25.21 -3.38 -17.18
CA ILE A 262 24.28 -2.88 -18.20
C ILE A 262 24.48 -3.66 -19.48
N ASN A 263 25.70 -4.04 -19.91
CA ASN A 263 25.76 -5.01 -21.01
C ASN A 263 25.08 -6.31 -20.62
N ASN A 264 25.19 -6.85 -19.39
CA ASN A 264 24.44 -8.06 -19.07
C ASN A 264 22.93 -7.84 -18.95
N SER A 265 22.43 -6.79 -18.30
CA SER A 265 20.98 -6.52 -18.18
C SER A 265 20.35 -6.06 -19.50
N GLN A 266 21.08 -5.26 -20.29
CA GLN A 266 20.68 -4.77 -21.60
C GLN A 266 20.94 -5.80 -22.71
N GLN A 267 21.98 -6.66 -22.63
CA GLN A 267 22.10 -7.88 -23.45
C GLN A 267 21.03 -8.88 -23.06
N ARG A 268 20.66 -9.03 -21.78
CA ARG A 268 19.55 -9.91 -21.36
C ARG A 268 18.21 -9.37 -21.83
N LYS A 269 17.97 -8.04 -21.77
CA LYS A 269 16.81 -7.38 -22.39
C LYS A 269 16.84 -7.46 -23.91
N GLU A 270 18.00 -7.33 -24.57
CA GLU A 270 18.15 -7.50 -26.01
C GLU A 270 18.02 -8.96 -26.45
N GLU A 271 18.46 -9.93 -25.65
CA GLU A 271 18.26 -11.37 -25.86
C GLU A 271 16.79 -11.73 -25.64
N LEU A 272 16.16 -11.20 -24.59
CA LEU A 272 14.71 -11.31 -24.37
C LEU A 272 13.95 -10.72 -25.56
N ASN A 273 14.28 -9.51 -26.00
CA ASN A 273 13.64 -8.84 -27.15
C ASN A 273 13.93 -9.55 -28.49
N LYS A 274 15.10 -10.19 -28.66
CA LYS A 274 15.40 -11.06 -29.81
C LYS A 274 14.57 -12.34 -29.80
N ILE A 275 14.42 -12.97 -28.63
CA ILE A 275 13.58 -14.15 -28.45
C ILE A 275 12.11 -13.80 -28.67
N ILE A 276 11.65 -12.63 -28.21
CA ILE A 276 10.29 -12.10 -28.41
C ILE A 276 10.02 -11.83 -29.89
N LYS A 277 10.94 -11.18 -30.61
CA LYS A 277 10.83 -11.01 -32.06
C LYS A 277 10.74 -12.35 -32.79
N ALA A 278 11.57 -13.33 -32.40
CA ALA A 278 11.55 -14.67 -32.98
C ALA A 278 10.30 -15.49 -32.62
N LEU A 279 9.59 -15.17 -31.53
CA LEU A 279 8.30 -15.76 -31.17
C LEU A 279 7.13 -15.14 -31.96
N ASN A 280 7.21 -13.83 -32.24
CA ASN A 280 6.18 -13.09 -32.99
C ASN A 280 6.30 -13.25 -34.52
N GLU A 281 7.51 -13.51 -35.04
CA GLU A 281 7.71 -13.96 -36.41
C GLU A 281 7.24 -15.41 -36.51
N ARG A 282 6.05 -15.63 -37.08
CA ARG A 282 5.46 -16.96 -37.33
C ARG A 282 6.31 -17.77 -38.33
N GLU A 283 7.46 -18.29 -37.90
CA GLU A 283 8.23 -19.23 -38.70
C GLU A 283 7.73 -20.68 -38.43
N ASP A 284 7.19 -21.29 -39.49
CA ASP A 284 6.47 -22.57 -39.55
C ASP A 284 7.29 -23.84 -39.22
N SER A 285 8.40 -23.73 -38.48
CA SER A 285 9.24 -24.89 -38.12
C SER A 285 9.11 -25.24 -36.64
N SER A 286 8.42 -26.35 -36.35
CA SER A 286 8.25 -26.93 -35.00
C SER A 286 9.56 -27.17 -34.22
N THR A 287 10.69 -27.17 -34.91
CA THR A 287 12.05 -27.30 -34.36
C THR A 287 12.61 -25.97 -33.83
N VAL A 288 12.36 -24.86 -34.54
CA VAL A 288 12.83 -23.51 -34.17
C VAL A 288 12.10 -23.01 -32.92
N GLN A 289 10.78 -23.23 -32.84
CA GLN A 289 10.02 -22.92 -31.62
C GLN A 289 10.50 -23.69 -30.38
N LYS A 290 11.02 -24.92 -30.54
CA LYS A 290 11.57 -25.71 -29.42
C LYS A 290 12.92 -25.17 -28.95
N GLU A 291 13.77 -24.70 -29.87
CA GLU A 291 15.06 -24.09 -29.52
C GLU A 291 14.88 -22.74 -28.85
N ILE A 292 13.99 -21.88 -29.39
CA ILE A 292 13.63 -20.60 -28.79
C ILE A 292 13.07 -20.78 -27.37
N LYS A 293 12.14 -21.73 -27.16
CA LYS A 293 11.62 -22.07 -25.82
C LYS A 293 12.71 -22.59 -24.87
N ARG A 294 13.72 -23.29 -25.38
CA ARG A 294 14.83 -23.81 -24.57
C ARG A 294 15.80 -22.70 -24.16
N ASP A 295 16.08 -21.76 -25.05
CA ASP A 295 17.02 -20.68 -24.79
C ASP A 295 16.37 -19.58 -23.93
N PHE A 296 15.06 -19.32 -24.12
CA PHE A 296 14.23 -18.55 -23.20
C PHE A 296 14.23 -19.17 -21.79
N LYS A 297 14.18 -20.51 -21.71
CA LYS A 297 14.21 -21.24 -20.44
C LYS A 297 15.50 -21.09 -19.66
N LYS A 298 16.64 -21.13 -20.33
CA LYS A 298 17.95 -20.90 -19.68
C LYS A 298 18.09 -19.48 -19.15
N LEU A 299 17.52 -18.50 -19.86
CA LEU A 299 17.55 -17.09 -19.45
C LEU A 299 16.70 -16.89 -18.18
N LEU A 300 15.49 -17.45 -18.16
CA LEU A 300 14.56 -17.35 -17.04
C LEU A 300 14.96 -18.16 -15.80
N ASP A 301 15.76 -19.23 -15.95
CA ASP A 301 16.36 -19.96 -14.82
C ASP A 301 17.33 -19.11 -13.98
N THR A 302 17.75 -17.93 -14.49
CA THR A 302 18.66 -17.00 -13.79
C THR A 302 17.98 -15.75 -13.22
N LEU A 303 16.68 -15.57 -13.47
CA LEU A 303 15.94 -14.37 -13.06
C LEU A 303 15.26 -14.56 -11.70
N SER A 304 15.19 -13.50 -10.91
CA SER A 304 14.39 -13.41 -9.69
C SER A 304 12.88 -13.31 -10.02
N PRO A 305 11.99 -13.66 -9.09
CA PRO A 305 10.55 -13.48 -9.26
C PRO A 305 10.13 -12.03 -9.60
N GLU A 306 10.89 -11.05 -9.12
CA GLU A 306 10.73 -9.62 -9.42
C GLU A 306 11.13 -9.28 -10.85
N GLU A 307 12.28 -9.79 -11.34
CA GLU A 307 12.71 -9.61 -12.73
C GLU A 307 11.75 -10.27 -13.74
N ILE A 308 11.06 -11.34 -13.33
CA ILE A 308 10.01 -11.97 -14.14
C ILE A 308 8.78 -11.07 -14.22
N ALA A 309 8.36 -10.47 -13.10
CA ALA A 309 7.23 -9.54 -13.08
C ALA A 309 7.50 -8.29 -13.94
N GLU A 310 8.74 -7.79 -13.95
CA GLU A 310 9.17 -6.72 -14.84
C GLU A 310 9.21 -7.15 -16.31
N ALA A 311 9.65 -8.37 -16.60
CA ALA A 311 9.62 -8.93 -17.95
C ALA A 311 8.17 -9.09 -18.46
N GLU A 312 7.24 -9.55 -17.62
CA GLU A 312 5.80 -9.64 -17.95
C GLU A 312 5.20 -8.26 -18.27
N GLN A 313 5.55 -7.25 -17.47
CA GLN A 313 5.14 -5.86 -17.69
C GLN A 313 5.68 -5.33 -19.02
N ALA A 314 6.95 -5.59 -19.33
CA ALA A 314 7.59 -5.17 -20.58
C ALA A 314 6.96 -5.86 -21.80
N LEU A 315 6.67 -7.16 -21.71
CA LEU A 315 6.01 -7.93 -22.78
C LEU A 315 4.63 -7.36 -23.13
N ILE A 316 3.83 -7.04 -22.13
CA ILE A 316 2.49 -6.46 -22.32
C ILE A 316 2.61 -5.03 -22.89
N ALA A 317 3.58 -4.25 -22.43
CA ALA A 317 3.83 -2.89 -22.94
C ALA A 317 4.29 -2.88 -24.41
N GLU A 318 5.00 -3.92 -24.85
CA GLU A 318 5.41 -4.11 -26.25
C GLU A 318 4.29 -4.72 -27.14
N GLY A 319 3.11 -4.99 -26.57
CA GLY A 319 1.91 -5.39 -27.31
C GLY A 319 1.68 -6.90 -27.43
N VAL A 320 2.41 -7.73 -26.67
CA VAL A 320 2.16 -9.17 -26.59
C VAL A 320 0.84 -9.43 -25.86
N ALA A 321 0.01 -10.32 -26.41
CA ALA A 321 -1.27 -10.67 -25.80
C ALA A 321 -1.05 -11.30 -24.41
N VAL A 322 -1.89 -10.94 -23.45
CA VAL A 322 -1.76 -11.39 -22.05
C VAL A 322 -1.80 -12.93 -21.97
N GLU A 323 -2.58 -13.56 -22.83
CA GLU A 323 -2.72 -15.01 -22.96
C GLU A 323 -1.42 -15.70 -23.42
N GLU A 324 -0.63 -15.04 -24.27
CA GLU A 324 0.66 -15.55 -24.74
C GLU A 324 1.74 -15.41 -23.66
N VAL A 325 1.73 -14.30 -22.91
CA VAL A 325 2.60 -14.09 -21.73
C VAL A 325 2.30 -15.14 -20.65
N GLN A 326 1.03 -15.45 -20.42
CA GLN A 326 0.61 -16.52 -19.49
C GLN A 326 1.21 -17.89 -19.86
N GLN A 327 1.14 -18.29 -21.14
CA GLN A 327 1.66 -19.57 -21.61
C GLN A 327 3.20 -19.67 -21.54
N LEU A 328 3.92 -18.56 -21.78
CA LEU A 328 5.37 -18.49 -21.67
C LEU A 328 5.85 -18.66 -20.22
N CYS A 329 5.10 -18.11 -19.25
CA CYS A 329 5.42 -18.19 -17.82
C CYS A 329 5.03 -19.54 -17.18
N GLU A 330 4.09 -20.31 -17.74
CA GLU A 330 3.72 -21.65 -17.24
C GLU A 330 4.88 -22.66 -17.25
N LEU A 331 5.85 -22.50 -18.17
CA LEU A 331 6.97 -23.43 -18.33
C LEU A 331 8.04 -23.34 -17.22
N HIS A 332 8.05 -22.28 -16.39
CA HIS A 332 9.12 -22.00 -15.42
C HIS A 332 8.79 -22.22 -13.95
N VAL A 333 7.53 -22.08 -13.53
CA VAL A 333 7.19 -22.16 -12.09
C VAL A 333 7.53 -23.53 -11.49
N ASP A 334 7.51 -24.59 -12.29
CA ASP A 334 7.84 -25.94 -11.84
C ASP A 334 9.37 -26.12 -11.59
N THR A 335 10.24 -25.36 -12.25
CA THR A 335 11.71 -25.35 -12.02
C THR A 335 12.09 -24.48 -10.81
N PHE A 336 11.42 -23.33 -10.64
CA PHE A 336 11.56 -22.47 -9.44
C PHE A 336 11.17 -23.19 -8.15
N HIS A 337 10.16 -24.07 -8.24
CA HIS A 337 9.72 -24.89 -7.12
C HIS A 337 10.83 -25.80 -6.56
N GLU A 338 11.82 -26.19 -7.36
CA GLU A 338 12.99 -26.97 -6.92
C GLU A 338 14.14 -26.09 -6.41
N ALA A 339 14.44 -24.98 -7.09
CA ALA A 339 15.47 -24.02 -6.66
C ALA A 339 15.15 -23.45 -5.27
N LEU A 340 13.89 -23.06 -5.02
CA LEU A 340 13.45 -22.51 -3.75
C LEU A 340 13.18 -23.56 -2.67
N LYS A 341 12.87 -24.82 -3.04
CA LYS A 341 12.85 -25.94 -2.07
C LYS A 341 14.22 -26.21 -1.47
N ASN A 342 15.27 -26.01 -2.27
CA ASN A 342 16.65 -26.19 -1.83
C ASN A 342 17.13 -24.98 -0.99
N ALA A 343 16.62 -23.78 -1.25
CA ALA A 343 16.80 -22.61 -0.41
C ALA A 343 16.02 -22.70 0.92
N SER A 344 14.76 -23.18 0.89
CA SER A 344 13.93 -23.32 2.10
C SER A 344 14.44 -24.38 3.07
N LYS A 345 15.08 -25.45 2.57
CA LYS A 345 15.79 -26.44 3.41
C LYS A 345 16.99 -25.85 4.18
N ARG A 346 17.53 -24.70 3.76
CA ARG A 346 18.59 -23.97 4.49
C ARG A 346 18.04 -22.95 5.48
N ALA A 347 16.75 -22.60 5.38
CA ALA A 347 16.09 -21.57 6.19
C ALA A 347 15.23 -22.13 7.35
N GLU A 348 15.01 -23.45 7.44
CA GLU A 348 14.17 -24.07 8.47
C GLU A 348 14.82 -24.19 9.87
N SER A 349 15.97 -23.55 10.12
CA SER A 349 16.65 -23.55 11.43
C SER A 349 16.67 -22.19 12.16
N GLY A 350 15.89 -21.20 11.74
CA GLY A 350 15.82 -19.90 12.43
C GLY A 350 14.45 -19.23 12.36
N SER A 351 13.86 -19.01 13.54
CA SER A 351 12.81 -18.03 13.81
C SER A 351 11.38 -18.28 13.28
N THR A 352 10.56 -18.86 14.16
CA THR A 352 9.12 -18.61 14.29
C THR A 352 8.90 -17.50 15.32
N SER A 353 9.04 -16.22 14.97
CA SER A 353 8.60 -15.09 15.84
C SER A 353 8.50 -13.76 15.05
N GLY A 354 7.53 -13.68 14.13
CA GLY A 354 7.15 -12.41 13.46
C GLY A 354 5.64 -12.18 13.38
N ASN A 355 4.84 -13.02 14.05
CA ASN A 355 3.40 -13.10 13.82
C ASN A 355 2.53 -12.17 14.68
N GLU A 356 3.11 -11.35 15.57
CA GLU A 356 2.32 -10.59 16.54
C GLU A 356 2.03 -9.13 16.15
N LYS A 357 2.74 -8.53 15.18
CA LYS A 357 2.53 -7.11 14.79
C LYS A 357 1.64 -6.86 13.56
N LEU A 358 1.13 -7.90 12.91
CA LEU A 358 0.27 -7.81 11.72
C LEU A 358 -1.22 -8.07 12.01
N SER A 359 -1.61 -8.21 13.28
CA SER A 359 -3.00 -8.51 13.65
C SER A 359 -3.98 -7.42 13.18
N GLY A 360 -4.68 -7.68 12.08
CA GLY A 360 -5.73 -6.81 11.52
C GLY A 360 -5.39 -6.07 10.22
N HIS A 361 -4.14 -6.09 9.74
CA HIS A 361 -3.75 -5.52 8.44
C HIS A 361 -4.29 -6.38 7.27
N PRO A 362 -4.77 -5.82 6.14
CA PRO A 362 -5.35 -6.61 5.03
C PRO A 362 -4.41 -7.72 4.49
N ILE A 363 -3.11 -7.45 4.37
CA ILE A 363 -2.13 -8.49 3.98
C ILE A 363 -2.04 -9.65 4.98
N ALA A 364 -2.23 -9.39 6.28
CA ALA A 364 -2.25 -10.44 7.27
C ALA A 364 -3.44 -11.38 7.05
N ASN A 365 -4.59 -10.82 6.66
CA ASN A 365 -5.77 -11.58 6.28
C ASN A 365 -5.50 -12.44 5.03
N TYR A 366 -4.90 -11.87 3.98
CA TYR A 366 -4.52 -12.61 2.79
C TYR A 366 -3.51 -13.74 3.07
N ARG A 367 -2.48 -13.49 3.88
CA ARG A 367 -1.50 -14.51 4.29
C ARG A 367 -2.13 -15.59 5.18
N ALA A 368 -3.05 -15.23 6.07
CA ALA A 368 -3.77 -16.19 6.90
C ALA A 368 -4.68 -17.10 6.05
N GLU A 369 -5.36 -16.56 5.05
CA GLU A 369 -6.13 -17.35 4.07
C GLU A 369 -5.23 -18.26 3.23
N ASN A 370 -4.03 -17.81 2.84
CA ASN A 370 -3.06 -18.65 2.14
C ASN A 370 -2.53 -19.79 2.99
N LYS A 371 -2.35 -19.55 4.29
CA LYS A 371 -2.03 -20.61 5.26
C LYS A 371 -3.18 -21.61 5.37
N GLU A 372 -4.43 -21.15 5.44
CA GLU A 372 -5.59 -22.03 5.54
C GLU A 372 -5.84 -22.80 4.24
N LEU A 373 -5.63 -22.19 3.06
CA LEU A 373 -5.69 -22.88 1.77
C LEU A 373 -4.72 -24.07 1.71
N LYS A 374 -3.52 -23.99 2.32
CA LYS A 374 -2.59 -25.14 2.40
C LYS A 374 -3.22 -26.32 3.17
N SER A 375 -3.98 -26.05 4.24
CA SER A 375 -4.74 -27.04 4.99
C SER A 375 -5.88 -27.62 4.14
N GLN A 376 -6.67 -26.77 3.48
CA GLN A 376 -7.77 -27.16 2.60
C GLN A 376 -7.29 -28.03 1.42
N ILE A 377 -6.14 -27.71 0.82
CA ILE A 377 -5.50 -28.53 -0.21
C ILE A 377 -5.15 -29.94 0.32
N SER A 378 -4.72 -30.05 1.57
CA SER A 378 -4.41 -31.34 2.20
C SER A 378 -5.67 -32.20 2.38
N GLU A 379 -6.76 -31.60 2.88
CA GLU A 379 -8.04 -32.29 3.04
C GLU A 379 -8.66 -32.67 1.69
N PHE A 380 -8.67 -31.75 0.73
CA PHE A 380 -9.11 -32.04 -0.65
C PHE A 380 -8.30 -33.17 -1.29
N LYS A 381 -6.99 -33.21 -1.02
CA LYS A 381 -6.11 -34.30 -1.48
C LYS A 381 -6.44 -35.65 -0.85
N LYS A 382 -6.89 -35.68 0.42
CA LYS A 382 -7.37 -36.90 1.07
C LYS A 382 -8.71 -37.32 0.47
N ALA A 383 -9.61 -36.37 0.26
CA ALA A 383 -10.95 -36.61 -0.26
C ALA A 383 -10.92 -37.21 -1.68
N TYR A 384 -10.17 -36.64 -2.64
CA TYR A 384 -10.13 -37.24 -3.99
C TYR A 384 -9.41 -38.62 -4.02
N LYS A 385 -8.47 -38.86 -3.09
CA LYS A 385 -7.86 -40.19 -2.93
C LYS A 385 -8.84 -41.21 -2.37
N ARG A 386 -9.74 -40.78 -1.47
CA ARG A 386 -10.84 -41.60 -0.96
C ARG A 386 -11.87 -41.86 -2.05
N LEU A 387 -12.24 -40.84 -2.82
CA LEU A 387 -13.08 -40.97 -4.02
C LEU A 387 -12.52 -42.04 -4.96
N LYS A 388 -11.23 -41.98 -5.30
CA LYS A 388 -10.57 -42.98 -6.15
C LYS A 388 -10.65 -44.43 -5.61
N ARG A 389 -10.68 -44.61 -4.29
CA ARG A 389 -10.62 -45.94 -3.65
C ARG A 389 -11.98 -46.50 -3.28
N LYS A 390 -12.93 -45.63 -2.93
CA LYS A 390 -14.19 -45.99 -2.27
C LYS A 390 -15.42 -45.36 -2.94
N ASN A 391 -15.26 -44.59 -4.01
CA ASN A 391 -16.32 -43.83 -4.68
C ASN A 391 -17.15 -42.96 -3.72
N ASP A 392 -16.49 -42.39 -2.71
CA ASP A 392 -17.13 -41.51 -1.72
C ASP A 392 -17.30 -40.09 -2.26
N PHE A 393 -18.41 -39.85 -2.96
CA PHE A 393 -18.75 -38.54 -3.53
C PHE A 393 -19.18 -37.52 -2.47
N ASN A 394 -19.67 -37.96 -1.32
CA ASN A 394 -20.10 -37.05 -0.25
C ASN A 394 -18.88 -36.36 0.39
N ASP A 395 -17.88 -37.13 0.82
CA ASP A 395 -16.60 -36.58 1.36
C ASP A 395 -15.93 -35.65 0.33
N PHE A 396 -15.95 -36.04 -0.95
CA PHE A 396 -15.36 -35.24 -2.01
C PHE A 396 -16.13 -33.93 -2.29
N ASN A 397 -17.46 -33.97 -2.30
CA ASN A 397 -18.29 -32.79 -2.52
C ASN A 397 -18.20 -31.79 -1.36
N GLU A 398 -18.11 -32.26 -0.13
CA GLU A 398 -17.86 -31.40 1.04
C GLU A 398 -16.49 -30.74 0.96
N ALA A 399 -15.45 -31.51 0.64
CA ALA A 399 -14.11 -30.96 0.45
C ALA A 399 -14.04 -29.98 -0.73
N LEU A 400 -14.78 -30.24 -1.83
CA LEU A 400 -14.87 -29.34 -2.99
C LEU A 400 -15.56 -28.02 -2.63
N LYS A 401 -16.65 -28.06 -1.85
CA LYS A 401 -17.31 -26.85 -1.35
C LYS A 401 -16.36 -26.04 -0.46
N SER A 402 -15.67 -26.70 0.47
CA SER A 402 -14.75 -26.03 1.38
C SER A 402 -13.59 -25.35 0.65
N ILE A 403 -12.92 -26.03 -0.29
CA ILE A 403 -11.80 -25.46 -1.04
C ILE A 403 -12.25 -24.39 -2.05
N SER A 404 -13.49 -24.44 -2.55
CA SER A 404 -14.04 -23.44 -3.48
C SER A 404 -14.24 -22.06 -2.85
N MET A 405 -14.22 -21.95 -1.53
CA MET A 405 -14.26 -20.68 -0.82
C MET A 405 -13.05 -19.77 -1.14
N ILE A 406 -12.00 -20.30 -1.76
CA ILE A 406 -10.89 -19.51 -2.32
C ILE A 406 -11.36 -18.43 -3.32
N GLU A 407 -12.52 -18.63 -3.96
CA GLU A 407 -13.11 -17.64 -4.88
C GLU A 407 -13.33 -16.28 -4.19
N ILE A 408 -13.67 -16.26 -2.90
CA ILE A 408 -13.85 -15.03 -2.10
C ILE A 408 -12.50 -14.29 -1.95
N HIS A 409 -11.42 -15.03 -1.70
CA HIS A 409 -10.06 -14.47 -1.61
C HIS A 409 -9.61 -13.86 -2.95
N TYR A 410 -9.91 -14.51 -4.08
CA TYR A 410 -9.61 -13.97 -5.41
C TYR A 410 -10.41 -12.71 -5.72
N GLN A 411 -11.72 -12.73 -5.46
CA GLN A 411 -12.58 -11.55 -5.64
C GLN A 411 -12.12 -10.37 -4.80
N ARG A 412 -11.67 -10.60 -3.57
CA ARG A 412 -11.17 -9.51 -2.71
C ARG A 412 -9.90 -8.88 -3.29
N LYS A 413 -8.95 -9.68 -3.79
CA LYS A 413 -7.76 -9.15 -4.46
C LYS A 413 -8.11 -8.42 -5.76
N GLU A 414 -8.96 -9.01 -6.60
CA GLU A 414 -9.34 -8.47 -7.91
C GLU A 414 -10.06 -7.12 -7.80
N ASN A 415 -10.95 -6.97 -6.82
CA ASN A 415 -11.79 -5.77 -6.70
C ASN A 415 -11.25 -4.74 -5.69
N GLN A 416 -10.30 -5.12 -4.83
CA GLN A 416 -9.83 -4.23 -3.76
C GLN A 416 -8.32 -4.06 -3.70
N LEU A 417 -7.50 -4.97 -4.26
CA LEU A 417 -6.05 -4.83 -4.25
C LEU A 417 -5.49 -4.45 -5.62
N PHE A 418 -5.97 -5.10 -6.68
CA PHE A 418 -5.49 -4.85 -8.04
C PHE A 418 -5.75 -3.43 -8.55
N PRO A 419 -6.91 -2.79 -8.30
CA PRO A 419 -7.15 -1.42 -8.79
C PRO A 419 -6.10 -0.43 -8.29
N PHE A 420 -5.71 -0.51 -7.01
CA PHE A 420 -4.68 0.36 -6.46
C PHE A 420 -3.26 0.01 -6.95
N LEU A 421 -2.99 -1.26 -7.27
CA LEU A 421 -1.72 -1.67 -7.88
C LEU A 421 -1.60 -1.19 -9.32
N GLU A 422 -2.71 -1.14 -10.06
CA GLU A 422 -2.77 -0.63 -11.42
C GLU A 422 -2.54 0.89 -11.47
N GLU A 423 -3.02 1.64 -10.47
CA GLU A 423 -2.75 3.08 -10.32
C GLU A 423 -1.27 3.42 -10.08
N VAL A 424 -0.44 2.45 -9.67
CA VAL A 424 1.01 2.60 -9.44
C VAL A 424 1.86 1.82 -10.47
N ASP A 425 1.30 1.69 -11.68
CA ASP A 425 1.90 1.07 -12.86
C ASP A 425 2.31 -0.42 -12.68
N PHE A 426 1.65 -1.16 -11.79
CA PHE A 426 1.83 -2.61 -11.60
C PHE A 426 0.71 -3.42 -12.27
N THR A 427 0.56 -3.25 -13.58
CA THR A 427 -0.62 -3.73 -14.35
C THR A 427 -0.46 -5.11 -15.00
N GLY A 428 0.77 -5.55 -15.26
CA GLY A 428 1.08 -6.78 -15.99
C GLY A 428 0.92 -8.01 -15.11
N PRO A 429 1.62 -8.07 -13.96
CA PRO A 429 1.48 -9.20 -13.03
C PRO A 429 0.07 -9.34 -12.45
N SER A 430 -0.68 -8.24 -12.26
CA SER A 430 -2.08 -8.29 -11.80
C SER A 430 -3.00 -8.94 -12.85
N LYS A 431 -2.86 -8.59 -14.14
CA LYS A 431 -3.60 -9.20 -15.25
C LYS A 431 -3.25 -10.67 -15.48
N VAL A 432 -1.97 -11.03 -15.37
CA VAL A 432 -1.51 -12.43 -15.47
C VAL A 432 -2.08 -13.27 -14.31
N MET A 433 -2.09 -12.74 -13.09
CA MET A 433 -2.71 -13.43 -11.94
C MET A 433 -4.23 -13.55 -12.08
N TRP A 434 -4.90 -12.54 -12.64
CA TRP A 434 -6.34 -12.61 -12.91
C TRP A 434 -6.69 -13.75 -13.87
N GLY A 435 -6.00 -13.87 -15.01
CA GLY A 435 -6.26 -14.96 -15.95
C GLY A 435 -6.06 -16.34 -15.31
N LYS A 436 -5.07 -16.49 -14.43
CA LYS A 436 -4.88 -17.74 -13.66
C LYS A 436 -6.01 -18.01 -12.67
N HIS A 437 -6.63 -16.98 -12.08
CA HIS A 437 -7.84 -17.17 -11.29
C HIS A 437 -8.99 -17.70 -12.16
N ASP A 438 -9.13 -17.23 -13.40
CA ASP A 438 -10.18 -17.68 -14.32
C ASP A 438 -9.98 -19.14 -14.76
N GLU A 439 -8.74 -19.57 -15.02
CA GLU A 439 -8.41 -20.98 -15.26
C GLU A 439 -8.78 -21.87 -14.06
N ILE A 440 -8.48 -21.41 -12.84
CA ILE A 440 -8.85 -22.14 -11.61
C ILE A 440 -10.39 -22.21 -11.47
N ARG A 441 -11.11 -21.13 -11.77
CA ARG A 441 -12.59 -21.10 -11.78
C ARG A 441 -13.17 -22.06 -12.81
N ASP A 442 -12.56 -22.16 -14.00
CA ASP A 442 -12.93 -23.14 -15.03
C ASP A 442 -12.78 -24.58 -14.51
N VAL A 443 -11.67 -24.88 -13.83
CA VAL A 443 -11.43 -26.21 -13.24
C VAL A 443 -12.45 -26.49 -12.14
N PHE A 444 -12.81 -25.52 -11.30
CA PHE A 444 -13.88 -25.68 -10.32
C PHE A 444 -15.25 -25.94 -10.96
N ARG A 445 -15.59 -25.24 -12.05
CA ARG A 445 -16.83 -25.50 -12.81
C ARG A 445 -16.86 -26.92 -13.36
N LYS A 446 -15.77 -27.37 -14.00
CA LYS A 446 -15.64 -28.74 -14.52
C LYS A 446 -15.73 -29.79 -13.39
N LEU A 447 -15.09 -29.54 -12.24
CA LEU A 447 -15.20 -30.40 -11.06
C LEU A 447 -16.62 -30.52 -10.54
N LYS A 448 -17.37 -29.41 -10.46
CA LYS A 448 -18.78 -29.41 -10.05
C LYS A 448 -19.65 -30.24 -11.02
N THR A 449 -19.37 -30.19 -12.32
CA THR A 449 -20.05 -31.03 -13.33
C THR A 449 -19.68 -32.50 -13.16
N ALA A 450 -18.38 -32.83 -13.07
CA ALA A 450 -17.92 -34.20 -12.90
C ALA A 450 -18.46 -34.86 -11.62
N VAL A 451 -18.67 -34.09 -10.54
CA VAL A 451 -19.33 -34.57 -9.32
C VAL A 451 -20.81 -34.89 -9.55
N LYS A 452 -21.54 -34.06 -10.31
CA LYS A 452 -22.96 -34.30 -10.64
C LYS A 452 -23.14 -35.52 -11.55
N GLU A 453 -22.18 -35.75 -12.44
CA GLU A 453 -22.15 -36.90 -13.35
C GLU A 453 -21.55 -38.16 -12.72
N GLU A 454 -21.14 -38.08 -11.44
CA GLU A 454 -20.49 -39.16 -10.69
C GLU A 454 -19.26 -39.76 -11.44
N ASN A 455 -18.55 -38.93 -12.20
CA ASN A 455 -17.39 -39.33 -12.98
C ASN A 455 -16.10 -39.31 -12.13
N VAL A 456 -15.82 -40.42 -11.46
CA VAL A 456 -14.63 -40.58 -10.58
C VAL A 456 -13.32 -40.28 -11.32
N GLY A 457 -13.19 -40.74 -12.57
CA GLY A 457 -11.96 -40.59 -13.34
C GLY A 457 -11.64 -39.13 -13.62
N GLU A 458 -12.65 -38.39 -14.04
CA GLU A 458 -12.55 -36.96 -14.34
C GLU A 458 -12.35 -36.13 -13.06
N CYS A 459 -13.09 -36.42 -11.98
CA CYS A 459 -12.86 -35.76 -10.68
C CYS A 459 -11.40 -35.91 -10.22
N VAL A 460 -10.84 -37.12 -10.28
CA VAL A 460 -9.46 -37.38 -9.87
C VAL A 460 -8.45 -36.67 -10.79
N SER A 461 -8.70 -36.64 -12.10
CA SER A 461 -7.83 -35.96 -13.07
C SER A 461 -7.81 -34.45 -12.82
N LEU A 462 -8.99 -33.83 -12.73
CA LEU A 462 -9.13 -32.39 -12.49
C LEU A 462 -8.58 -32.00 -11.11
N SER A 463 -8.79 -32.80 -10.05
CA SER A 463 -8.19 -32.54 -8.74
C SER A 463 -6.66 -32.56 -8.76
N LYS A 464 -6.05 -33.44 -9.57
CA LYS A 464 -4.59 -33.47 -9.74
C LYS A 464 -4.06 -32.26 -10.51
N SER A 465 -4.86 -31.69 -11.40
CA SER A 465 -4.53 -30.45 -12.12
C SER A 465 -4.70 -29.21 -11.22
N LEU A 466 -5.78 -29.15 -10.44
CA LEU A 466 -6.13 -28.02 -9.58
C LEU A 466 -5.10 -27.76 -8.46
N ILE A 467 -4.64 -28.82 -7.79
CA ILE A 467 -3.77 -28.67 -6.61
C ILE A 467 -2.46 -27.93 -6.92
N PRO A 468 -1.72 -28.26 -8.00
CA PRO A 468 -0.57 -27.47 -8.43
C PRO A 468 -0.91 -26.01 -8.71
N GLN A 469 -2.01 -25.71 -9.41
CA GLN A 469 -2.42 -24.35 -9.74
C GLN A 469 -2.65 -23.51 -8.47
N LEU A 470 -3.40 -24.05 -7.50
CA LEU A 470 -3.63 -23.38 -6.21
C LEU A 470 -2.33 -23.11 -5.44
N LYS A 471 -1.39 -24.07 -5.44
CA LYS A 471 -0.08 -23.89 -4.78
C LYS A 471 0.78 -22.83 -5.46
N ARG A 472 0.73 -22.77 -6.79
CA ARG A 472 1.44 -21.74 -7.56
C ARG A 472 0.87 -20.36 -7.29
N MET A 473 -0.46 -20.21 -7.18
CA MET A 473 -1.08 -18.95 -6.79
C MET A 473 -0.58 -18.47 -5.42
N VAL A 474 -0.62 -19.34 -4.40
CA VAL A 474 -0.10 -19.00 -3.06
C VAL A 474 1.37 -18.57 -3.11
N PHE A 475 2.17 -19.25 -3.93
CA PHE A 475 3.58 -18.90 -4.10
C PHE A 475 3.75 -17.51 -4.72
N MET A 476 3.10 -17.23 -5.85
CA MET A 476 3.18 -15.92 -6.51
C MET A 476 2.65 -14.81 -5.61
N GLU A 477 1.60 -15.08 -4.84
CA GLU A 477 1.05 -14.12 -3.90
C GLU A 477 2.02 -13.78 -2.76
N GLU A 478 2.59 -14.79 -2.10
CA GLU A 478 3.48 -14.56 -0.96
C GLU A 478 4.87 -14.05 -1.35
N LYS A 479 5.33 -14.36 -2.55
CA LYS A 479 6.69 -14.03 -3.02
C LYS A 479 6.75 -12.84 -3.95
N ILE A 480 5.67 -12.51 -4.66
CA ILE A 480 5.67 -11.45 -5.68
C ILE A 480 4.63 -10.39 -5.32
N LEU A 481 3.36 -10.77 -5.23
CA LEU A 481 2.25 -9.81 -5.10
C LEU A 481 2.30 -9.06 -3.77
N PHE A 482 2.32 -9.75 -2.62
CA PHE A 482 2.23 -9.10 -1.32
C PHE A 482 3.47 -8.28 -0.97
N PRO A 483 4.71 -8.75 -1.19
CA PRO A 483 5.89 -7.91 -0.99
C PRO A 483 5.86 -6.65 -1.84
N THR A 484 5.43 -6.77 -3.11
CA THR A 484 5.33 -5.62 -4.02
C THR A 484 4.21 -4.66 -3.61
N ALA A 485 3.06 -5.18 -3.18
CA ALA A 485 1.96 -4.35 -2.70
C ALA A 485 2.34 -3.56 -1.43
N ILE A 486 3.07 -4.16 -0.48
CA ILE A 486 3.56 -3.45 0.71
C ILE A 486 4.46 -2.28 0.31
N ARG A 487 5.36 -2.50 -0.65
CA ARG A 487 6.32 -1.48 -1.10
C ARG A 487 5.65 -0.35 -1.89
N LYS A 488 4.68 -0.67 -2.75
CA LYS A 488 4.09 0.28 -3.69
C LYS A 488 2.85 1.00 -3.16
N LEU A 489 2.10 0.41 -2.24
CA LEU A 489 0.84 0.99 -1.76
C LEU A 489 1.03 1.71 -0.42
N PRO A 490 0.59 2.98 -0.30
CA PRO A 490 0.66 3.73 0.95
C PRO A 490 -0.37 3.24 1.99
N GLU A 491 -0.15 3.55 3.26
CA GLU A 491 -0.97 3.07 4.40
C GLU A 491 -2.45 3.52 4.37
N ASP A 492 -2.76 4.65 3.74
CA ASP A 492 -4.14 5.14 3.55
C ASP A 492 -4.93 4.31 2.52
N VAL A 493 -4.25 3.78 1.49
CA VAL A 493 -4.83 2.79 0.59
C VAL A 493 -5.16 1.51 1.37
N TRP A 494 -4.26 1.04 2.22
CA TRP A 494 -4.52 -0.13 3.08
C TRP A 494 -5.72 0.09 4.02
N ALA A 495 -5.94 1.31 4.49
CA ALA A 495 -7.14 1.70 5.25
C ALA A 495 -8.43 1.57 4.44
N THR A 496 -8.38 1.99 3.19
CA THR A 496 -9.50 1.93 2.26
C THR A 496 -9.83 0.48 1.92
N ILE A 497 -8.81 -0.33 1.64
CA ILE A 497 -8.95 -1.78 1.44
C ILE A 497 -9.61 -2.41 2.68
N ARG A 498 -9.12 -2.10 3.89
CA ARG A 498 -9.66 -2.68 5.13
C ARG A 498 -11.13 -2.36 5.37
N LYS A 499 -11.58 -1.14 5.02
CA LYS A 499 -13.00 -0.74 5.10
C LYS A 499 -13.86 -1.54 4.12
N GLY A 500 -13.36 -1.75 2.90
CA GLY A 500 -14.04 -2.52 1.86
C GLY A 500 -14.07 -4.04 2.08
N GLU A 501 -13.13 -4.63 2.81
CA GLU A 501 -13.01 -6.10 2.94
C GLU A 501 -14.32 -6.79 3.39
N SER A 502 -15.12 -6.12 4.23
CA SER A 502 -16.38 -6.67 4.73
C SER A 502 -17.52 -6.76 3.70
N GLU A 503 -17.43 -6.03 2.58
CA GLU A 503 -18.44 -6.04 1.51
C GLU A 503 -18.35 -7.30 0.65
N ILE A 504 -17.15 -7.85 0.47
CA ILE A 504 -16.90 -9.10 -0.27
C ILE A 504 -16.80 -10.29 0.69
N GLY A 505 -16.19 -10.10 1.87
CA GLY A 505 -16.04 -11.10 2.91
C GLY A 505 -14.69 -11.83 2.91
N TYR A 506 -14.59 -12.87 3.73
CA TYR A 506 -13.38 -13.67 3.92
C TYR A 506 -13.67 -15.13 3.56
N ALA A 507 -12.67 -15.82 3.02
CA ALA A 507 -12.79 -17.22 2.66
C ALA A 507 -12.98 -18.05 3.93
N TRP A 508 -11.92 -18.34 4.70
CA TRP A 508 -12.02 -19.24 5.87
C TRP A 508 -11.77 -18.57 7.22
N ILE A 509 -11.29 -17.32 7.21
CA ILE A 509 -10.85 -16.64 8.42
C ILE A 509 -11.90 -15.68 8.96
N LYS A 510 -11.79 -15.35 10.24
CA LYS A 510 -12.41 -14.16 10.82
C LYS A 510 -11.31 -13.11 10.98
N PRO A 511 -11.48 -11.88 10.48
CA PRO A 511 -10.46 -10.85 10.62
C PRO A 511 -10.23 -10.49 12.09
N GLY A 512 -9.01 -10.11 12.44
CA GLY A 512 -8.70 -9.56 13.76
C GLY A 512 -9.32 -8.16 13.95
N ASN A 513 -9.71 -7.84 15.18
CA ASN A 513 -10.40 -6.58 15.54
C ASN A 513 -9.43 -5.42 15.90
N LEU A 514 -8.11 -5.61 15.74
CA LEU A 514 -7.09 -4.70 16.30
C LEU A 514 -6.66 -3.57 15.36
N TRP A 515 -7.18 -3.52 14.13
CA TRP A 515 -6.89 -2.45 13.18
C TRP A 515 -8.14 -1.59 12.99
N ALA A 516 -8.24 -0.51 13.77
CA ALA A 516 -9.35 0.44 13.74
C ALA A 516 -9.07 1.57 12.72
N PRO A 517 -9.89 1.75 11.67
CA PRO A 517 -9.75 2.83 10.69
C PRO A 517 -9.85 4.25 11.29
N GLU A 518 -10.27 4.35 12.54
CA GLU A 518 -10.46 5.58 13.31
C GLU A 518 -9.13 6.26 13.68
N ILE A 519 -8.03 5.50 13.80
CA ILE A 519 -6.70 6.07 14.12
C ILE A 519 -6.04 6.70 12.87
N VAL A 520 -6.44 6.27 11.67
CA VAL A 520 -5.88 6.76 10.39
C VAL A 520 -6.66 7.97 9.83
N SER A 521 -7.92 8.17 10.26
CA SER A 521 -8.86 9.11 9.63
C SER A 521 -8.78 10.58 10.09
N GLU A 522 -7.85 10.97 10.98
CA GLU A 522 -7.70 12.38 11.40
C GLU A 522 -6.64 13.19 10.60
N LYS A 523 -5.89 12.58 9.68
CA LYS A 523 -5.03 13.33 8.75
C LYS A 523 -5.77 13.55 7.43
N LYS A 524 -6.42 14.72 7.33
CA LYS A 524 -6.97 15.28 6.08
C LYS A 524 -6.00 15.07 4.91
N LEU A 525 -6.47 14.43 3.84
CA LEU A 525 -5.86 14.43 2.51
C LEU A 525 -5.95 15.84 1.92
N ASN A 526 -4.80 16.51 1.82
CA ASN A 526 -4.51 17.45 0.73
C ASN A 526 -3.45 16.76 -0.13
N PHE A 527 -3.85 16.16 -1.25
CA PHE A 527 -2.92 15.84 -2.33
C PHE A 527 -2.98 16.99 -3.33
N GLU A 528 -2.02 17.91 -3.23
CA GLU A 528 -1.67 18.81 -4.33
C GLU A 528 -0.62 18.09 -5.19
N SER A 529 -1.00 17.74 -6.42
CA SER A 529 -0.07 17.47 -7.51
C SER A 529 0.09 18.74 -8.35
N THR A 530 1.29 19.10 -8.78
CA THR A 530 1.53 20.17 -9.77
C THR A 530 2.63 19.75 -10.76
N PRO A 531 2.71 20.32 -11.98
CA PRO A 531 1.66 20.54 -13.00
C PRO A 531 2.11 20.00 -14.40
N PRO A 532 1.23 19.90 -15.43
CA PRO A 532 1.06 21.05 -16.32
C PRO A 532 -0.36 21.26 -16.89
N LEU A 533 -0.55 22.50 -17.37
CA LEU A 533 -1.63 23.03 -18.20
C LEU A 533 -2.97 23.39 -17.51
N LYS A 534 -3.23 24.69 -17.53
CA LYS A 534 -4.41 25.41 -17.04
C LYS A 534 -5.73 24.83 -17.56
N THR A 535 -6.54 24.22 -16.70
CA THR A 535 -8.02 24.22 -16.80
C THR A 535 -8.64 23.99 -15.42
N LYS A 536 -9.74 24.73 -15.15
CA LYS A 536 -10.61 24.80 -13.96
C LYS A 536 -10.41 23.76 -12.82
N THR A 537 -10.27 24.30 -11.60
CA THR A 537 -9.94 23.73 -10.29
C THR A 537 -10.80 22.56 -9.78
N ASP A 538 -10.18 21.66 -8.98
CA ASP A 538 -10.79 20.57 -8.20
C ASP A 538 -11.75 21.03 -7.07
N ASP A 539 -11.85 22.33 -6.81
CA ASP A 539 -12.77 22.94 -5.83
C ASP A 539 -14.26 22.82 -6.19
N ASP A 540 -14.61 22.26 -7.36
CA ASP A 540 -15.98 22.13 -7.89
C ASP A 540 -16.55 20.69 -7.80
N LEU A 541 -15.90 19.75 -7.10
CA LEU A 541 -16.40 18.37 -6.95
C LEU A 541 -17.34 18.21 -5.74
N VAL A 542 -18.47 17.53 -5.95
CA VAL A 542 -19.43 17.15 -4.89
C VAL A 542 -18.98 15.82 -4.28
N ASP A 543 -18.73 15.83 -2.97
CA ASP A 543 -18.50 14.60 -2.18
C ASP A 543 -19.80 13.79 -2.07
N LEU A 544 -19.78 12.55 -2.56
CA LEU A 544 -20.88 11.59 -2.39
C LEU A 544 -20.52 10.58 -1.28
N SER A 545 -21.47 9.71 -0.90
CA SER A 545 -21.20 8.66 0.11
C SER A 545 -20.04 7.73 -0.29
N VAL A 546 -19.86 7.53 -1.60
CA VAL A 546 -18.73 6.84 -2.21
C VAL A 546 -18.35 7.60 -3.49
N GLY A 547 -17.11 8.08 -3.56
CA GLY A 547 -16.58 8.84 -4.70
C GLY A 547 -16.91 10.33 -4.69
N LYS A 548 -16.38 11.05 -5.69
CA LYS A 548 -16.57 12.49 -5.90
C LYS A 548 -16.94 12.73 -7.35
N LEU A 549 -17.92 13.59 -7.61
CA LEU A 549 -18.35 13.94 -8.97
C LEU A 549 -18.58 15.44 -9.08
N SER A 550 -18.20 16.04 -10.20
CA SER A 550 -18.63 17.41 -10.51
C SER A 550 -20.15 17.47 -10.71
N PRO A 551 -20.81 18.61 -10.43
CA PRO A 551 -22.21 18.81 -10.74
C PRO A 551 -22.56 18.50 -12.21
N SER A 552 -21.63 18.77 -13.13
CA SER A 552 -21.81 18.46 -14.55
C SER A 552 -21.80 16.95 -14.83
N GLN A 553 -20.95 16.18 -14.16
CA GLN A 553 -20.93 14.72 -14.29
C GLN A 553 -22.22 14.11 -13.72
N ILE A 554 -22.71 14.61 -12.58
CA ILE A 554 -23.99 14.16 -12.00
C ILE A 554 -25.14 14.41 -12.99
N ASP A 555 -25.24 15.61 -13.56
CA ASP A 555 -26.26 15.93 -14.56
C ASP A 555 -26.15 15.06 -15.82
N LEU A 556 -24.94 14.82 -16.32
CA LEU A 556 -24.69 13.96 -17.48
C LEU A 556 -25.08 12.50 -17.21
N MET A 557 -24.71 11.95 -16.05
CA MET A 557 -25.06 10.59 -15.67
C MET A 557 -26.58 10.44 -15.63
N LEU A 558 -27.28 11.31 -14.89
CA LEU A 558 -28.73 11.25 -14.76
C LEU A 558 -29.48 11.45 -16.09
N LYS A 559 -28.90 12.19 -17.05
CA LYS A 559 -29.46 12.36 -18.41
C LYS A 559 -29.23 11.16 -19.34
N ASN A 560 -28.24 10.32 -19.07
CA ASN A 560 -27.89 9.19 -19.94
C ASN A 560 -28.29 7.82 -19.36
N LEU A 561 -28.82 7.76 -18.14
CA LEU A 561 -29.45 6.54 -17.64
C LEU A 561 -30.65 6.16 -18.54
N PRO A 562 -30.90 4.87 -18.81
CA PRO A 562 -32.06 4.39 -19.55
C PRO A 562 -33.33 4.43 -18.67
N LEU A 563 -33.51 5.50 -17.90
CA LEU A 563 -34.55 5.72 -16.91
C LEU A 563 -34.98 7.19 -16.94
N ASP A 564 -36.28 7.44 -16.83
CA ASP A 564 -36.83 8.79 -16.60
C ASP A 564 -37.10 8.97 -15.10
N ILE A 565 -36.36 9.88 -14.48
CA ILE A 565 -36.30 10.12 -13.04
C ILE A 565 -36.93 11.47 -12.72
N THR A 566 -37.81 11.52 -11.73
CA THR A 566 -38.30 12.78 -11.13
C THR A 566 -38.14 12.73 -9.61
N PHE A 567 -37.61 13.79 -9.01
CA PHE A 567 -37.45 13.91 -7.56
C PHE A 567 -38.36 15.00 -6.99
N VAL A 568 -39.09 14.63 -5.95
CA VAL A 568 -39.95 15.49 -5.13
C VAL A 568 -39.39 15.51 -3.72
N ASP A 569 -39.14 16.71 -3.17
CA ASP A 569 -38.51 16.88 -1.86
C ASP A 569 -39.46 16.64 -0.68
N GLU A 570 -38.94 16.76 0.54
CA GLU A 570 -39.68 16.61 1.79
C GLU A 570 -40.87 17.58 1.95
N ASN A 571 -40.91 18.65 1.16
CA ASN A 571 -41.98 19.65 1.13
C ASN A 571 -43.00 19.39 0.01
N ASP A 572 -42.98 18.19 -0.58
CA ASP A 572 -43.85 17.76 -1.68
C ASP A 572 -43.70 18.63 -2.94
N LYS A 573 -42.53 19.25 -3.15
CA LYS A 573 -42.22 20.08 -4.33
C LYS A 573 -41.30 19.35 -5.30
N VAL A 574 -41.57 19.47 -6.59
CA VAL A 574 -40.69 18.91 -7.63
C VAL A 574 -39.37 19.70 -7.64
N ARG A 575 -38.24 19.02 -7.45
CA ARG A 575 -36.91 19.66 -7.43
C ARG A 575 -36.04 19.29 -8.62
N TYR A 576 -36.29 18.14 -9.24
CA TYR A 576 -35.50 17.66 -10.35
C TYR A 576 -36.31 16.72 -11.25
N PHE A 577 -35.99 16.72 -12.54
CA PHE A 577 -36.35 15.65 -13.46
C PHE A 577 -35.22 15.44 -14.47
N SER A 578 -34.96 14.19 -14.85
CA SER A 578 -33.93 13.85 -15.83
C SER A 578 -34.38 14.28 -17.22
N GLN A 579 -33.57 15.09 -17.90
CA GLN A 579 -33.83 15.50 -19.28
C GLN A 579 -33.27 14.48 -20.28
N GLY A 580 -33.58 13.20 -20.10
CA GLY A 580 -33.07 12.11 -20.93
C GLY A 580 -33.46 12.21 -22.41
N LYS A 581 -32.73 11.47 -23.26
CA LYS A 581 -32.96 11.41 -24.73
C LYS A 581 -34.30 10.75 -25.08
N GLU A 582 -34.69 9.72 -24.36
CA GLU A 582 -35.93 8.96 -24.58
C GLU A 582 -36.93 9.26 -23.45
N ARG A 583 -37.76 10.29 -23.65
CA ARG A 583 -38.72 10.75 -22.63
C ARG A 583 -40.03 9.98 -22.74
N ILE A 584 -40.42 9.32 -21.66
CA ILE A 584 -41.70 8.61 -21.56
C ILE A 584 -42.83 9.60 -21.21
N PHE A 585 -42.58 10.52 -20.28
CA PHE A 585 -43.52 11.57 -19.89
C PHE A 585 -42.89 12.95 -20.09
N PRO A 586 -43.35 13.76 -21.08
CA PRO A 586 -42.77 15.07 -21.29
C PRO A 586 -43.02 15.98 -20.08
N ARG A 587 -41.94 16.60 -19.57
CA ARG A 587 -41.98 17.62 -18.51
C ARG A 587 -41.40 18.93 -19.04
N SER A 588 -42.04 20.05 -18.69
CA SER A 588 -41.51 21.40 -18.96
C SER A 588 -40.71 21.92 -17.76
N PRO A 589 -39.65 22.72 -17.95
CA PRO A 589 -38.89 23.32 -16.85
C PRO A 589 -39.75 24.08 -15.81
N GLY A 590 -40.89 24.63 -16.21
CA GLY A 590 -41.83 25.32 -15.31
C GLY A 590 -42.50 24.45 -14.24
N ILE A 591 -42.23 23.13 -14.20
CA ILE A 591 -42.69 22.24 -13.12
C ILE A 591 -41.81 22.32 -11.87
N ILE A 592 -40.56 22.78 -11.99
CA ILE A 592 -39.65 22.89 -10.84
C ILE A 592 -40.21 23.87 -9.81
N GLY A 593 -40.28 23.44 -8.55
CA GLY A 593 -40.87 24.18 -7.43
C GLY A 593 -42.40 24.04 -7.28
N ARG A 594 -43.08 23.39 -8.23
CA ARG A 594 -44.52 23.12 -8.15
C ARG A 594 -44.81 21.97 -7.17
N SER A 595 -45.89 22.08 -6.41
CA SER A 595 -46.36 20.98 -5.56
C SER A 595 -46.82 19.79 -6.39
N VAL A 596 -46.47 18.57 -5.94
CA VAL A 596 -46.80 17.30 -6.62
C VAL A 596 -48.31 17.11 -6.84
N GLU A 597 -49.13 17.62 -5.91
CA GLU A 597 -50.59 17.59 -5.99
C GLU A 597 -51.11 18.31 -7.24
N ASN A 598 -50.50 19.46 -7.53
CA ASN A 598 -50.87 20.31 -8.65
C ASN A 598 -50.34 19.80 -9.98
N CYS A 599 -49.46 18.79 -9.97
CA CYS A 599 -48.90 18.17 -11.17
C CYS A 599 -49.77 17.02 -11.71
N HIS A 600 -50.81 16.62 -10.98
CA HIS A 600 -51.67 15.50 -11.33
C HIS A 600 -53.13 15.94 -11.55
N PRO A 601 -53.91 15.25 -12.42
CA PRO A 601 -55.33 15.52 -12.59
C PRO A 601 -56.11 15.35 -11.26
N PRO A 602 -57.18 16.13 -11.00
CA PRO A 602 -57.93 16.09 -9.73
C PRO A 602 -58.38 14.70 -9.30
N LYS A 603 -58.75 13.85 -10.28
CA LYS A 603 -59.15 12.45 -10.05
C LYS A 603 -58.05 11.55 -9.46
N SER A 604 -56.78 11.92 -9.58
CA SER A 604 -55.63 11.11 -9.13
C SER A 604 -54.91 11.69 -7.90
N VAL A 605 -55.21 12.94 -7.51
CA VAL A 605 -54.54 13.62 -6.39
C VAL A 605 -54.69 12.85 -5.07
N HIS A 606 -55.85 12.26 -4.82
CA HIS A 606 -56.08 11.49 -3.60
C HIS A 606 -55.18 10.24 -3.50
N VAL A 607 -54.86 9.60 -4.63
CA VAL A 607 -53.94 8.45 -4.69
C VAL A 607 -52.51 8.91 -4.43
N VAL A 608 -52.10 10.02 -5.05
CA VAL A 608 -50.76 10.61 -4.85
C VAL A 608 -50.55 10.98 -3.38
N LYS A 609 -51.51 11.69 -2.77
CA LYS A 609 -51.47 12.04 -1.34
C LYS A 609 -51.36 10.82 -0.44
N LYS A 610 -52.14 9.78 -0.74
CA LYS A 610 -52.09 8.52 0.01
C LYS A 610 -50.70 7.88 -0.08
N ILE A 611 -50.11 7.82 -1.26
CA ILE A 611 -48.77 7.23 -1.45
C ILE A 611 -47.71 8.04 -0.69
N VAL A 612 -47.73 9.37 -0.81
CA VAL A 612 -46.78 10.25 -0.11
C VAL A 612 -46.94 10.13 1.42
N ASN A 613 -48.17 10.08 1.93
CA ASN A 613 -48.42 9.89 3.36
C ASN A 613 -47.98 8.49 3.83
N ASP A 614 -48.30 7.43 3.08
CA ASP A 614 -47.86 6.07 3.37
C ASP A 614 -46.32 5.99 3.43
N PHE A 615 -45.62 6.74 2.58
CA PHE A 615 -44.16 6.86 2.60
C PHE A 615 -43.64 7.62 3.82
N LYS A 616 -44.19 8.80 4.13
CA LYS A 616 -43.82 9.59 5.32
C LYS A 616 -44.01 8.81 6.62
N GLU A 617 -45.08 8.02 6.68
CA GLU A 617 -45.43 7.18 7.83
C GLU A 617 -44.75 5.79 7.81
N ARG A 618 -43.88 5.52 6.82
CA ARG A 618 -43.18 4.23 6.63
C ARG A 618 -44.12 3.01 6.54
N LYS A 619 -45.36 3.22 6.12
CA LYS A 619 -46.34 2.16 5.85
C LYS A 619 -46.09 1.46 4.51
N ARG A 620 -45.30 2.08 3.63
CA ARG A 620 -44.92 1.57 2.31
C ARG A 620 -43.46 1.91 2.02
N ASP A 621 -42.75 1.01 1.36
CA ASP A 621 -41.35 1.14 0.93
C ASP A 621 -41.21 1.35 -0.58
N ARG A 622 -42.22 0.97 -1.37
CA ARG A 622 -42.33 1.26 -2.80
C ARG A 622 -43.77 1.27 -3.31
N ALA A 623 -44.05 2.04 -4.35
CA ALA A 623 -45.31 1.98 -5.10
C ALA A 623 -45.01 1.76 -6.58
N GLU A 624 -45.75 0.87 -7.23
CA GLU A 624 -45.40 0.38 -8.57
C GLU A 624 -46.63 0.33 -9.47
N PHE A 625 -46.45 0.76 -10.72
CA PHE A 625 -47.48 0.78 -11.74
C PHE A 625 -46.88 0.33 -13.06
N TRP A 626 -47.69 -0.29 -13.90
CA TRP A 626 -47.31 -0.60 -15.28
C TRP A 626 -48.46 -0.22 -16.21
N ILE A 627 -48.10 0.39 -17.34
CA ILE A 627 -49.05 0.79 -18.37
C ILE A 627 -48.54 0.35 -19.74
N GLN A 628 -49.47 0.03 -20.62
CA GLN A 628 -49.17 -0.16 -22.04
C GLN A 628 -49.60 1.10 -22.78
N MET A 629 -48.68 1.71 -23.53
CA MET A 629 -48.93 2.96 -24.24
C MET A 629 -48.17 2.93 -25.57
N ASN A 630 -48.86 3.15 -26.69
CA ASN A 630 -48.27 3.23 -28.04
C ASN A 630 -47.37 2.03 -28.42
N GLY A 631 -47.70 0.82 -27.96
CA GLY A 631 -46.90 -0.39 -28.22
C GLY A 631 -45.72 -0.59 -27.27
N SER A 632 -45.48 0.35 -26.35
CA SER A 632 -44.45 0.26 -25.31
C SER A 632 -45.03 -0.23 -23.98
N PHE A 633 -44.23 -0.98 -23.23
CA PHE A 633 -44.54 -1.42 -21.88
C PHE A 633 -43.77 -0.54 -20.89
N ILE A 634 -44.49 0.38 -20.25
CA ILE A 634 -43.91 1.36 -19.32
C ILE A 634 -44.08 0.85 -17.90
N TYR A 635 -42.97 0.82 -17.16
CA TYR A 635 -42.93 0.47 -15.74
C TYR A 635 -42.53 1.69 -14.91
N ILE A 636 -43.39 2.06 -13.96
CA ILE A 636 -43.28 3.27 -13.13
C ILE A 636 -43.16 2.83 -11.67
N ARG A 637 -42.14 3.33 -10.98
CA ARG A 637 -41.88 3.00 -9.58
C ARG A 637 -41.62 4.27 -8.77
N TYR A 638 -42.08 4.27 -7.53
CA TYR A 638 -41.83 5.33 -6.57
C TYR A 638 -41.13 4.77 -5.34
N PHE A 639 -40.04 5.42 -4.91
CA PHE A 639 -39.29 5.04 -3.73
C PHE A 639 -39.16 6.23 -2.77
N PRO A 640 -39.43 6.06 -1.46
CA PRO A 640 -39.19 7.09 -0.48
C PRO A 640 -37.69 7.18 -0.15
N LEU A 641 -37.17 8.40 -0.04
CA LEU A 641 -35.80 8.66 0.34
C LEU A 641 -35.75 9.06 1.81
N PHE A 642 -34.82 8.46 2.55
CA PHE A 642 -34.57 8.77 3.94
C PHE A 642 -33.10 9.07 4.17
N GLU A 643 -32.83 10.08 4.97
CA GLU A 643 -31.52 10.30 5.58
C GLU A 643 -31.62 9.85 7.04
N LYS A 644 -31.03 8.69 7.35
CA LYS A 644 -31.27 7.96 8.61
C LYS A 644 -32.78 7.70 8.78
N ASP A 645 -33.41 8.37 9.75
CA ASP A 645 -34.85 8.25 10.02
C ASP A 645 -35.71 9.41 9.52
N VAL A 646 -35.10 10.39 8.85
CA VAL A 646 -35.78 11.59 8.37
C VAL A 646 -36.18 11.42 6.90
N TYR A 647 -37.47 11.59 6.60
CA TYR A 647 -37.98 11.59 5.23
C TYR A 647 -37.42 12.78 4.44
N LYS A 648 -36.84 12.51 3.27
CA LYS A 648 -36.21 13.52 2.37
C LYS A 648 -36.91 13.66 1.03
N GLY A 649 -38.03 12.97 0.85
CA GLY A 649 -38.82 13.04 -0.38
C GLY A 649 -39.03 11.69 -1.04
N VAL A 650 -39.41 11.73 -2.31
CA VAL A 650 -39.73 10.56 -3.13
C VAL A 650 -39.10 10.71 -4.51
N ILE A 651 -38.53 9.60 -5.00
CA ILE A 651 -38.05 9.48 -6.37
C ILE A 651 -39.05 8.66 -7.19
N GLU A 652 -39.49 9.20 -8.32
CA GLU A 652 -40.23 8.53 -9.38
C GLU A 652 -39.24 8.04 -10.43
N VAL A 653 -39.34 6.79 -10.85
CA VAL A 653 -38.52 6.16 -11.88
C VAL A 653 -39.43 5.48 -12.90
N SER A 654 -39.39 5.92 -14.15
CA SER A 654 -40.12 5.32 -15.26
C SER A 654 -39.17 4.72 -16.29
N GLN A 655 -39.51 3.54 -16.82
CA GLN A 655 -38.70 2.84 -17.82
C GLN A 655 -39.57 2.16 -18.87
N GLU A 656 -39.17 2.24 -20.14
CA GLU A 656 -39.67 1.39 -21.22
C GLU A 656 -38.94 0.05 -21.14
N ILE A 657 -39.68 -1.04 -20.92
CA ILE A 657 -39.07 -2.36 -20.66
C ILE A 657 -39.43 -3.40 -21.71
N SER A 658 -39.97 -3.02 -22.88
CA SER A 658 -40.36 -4.00 -23.90
C SER A 658 -39.15 -4.78 -24.41
N SER A 659 -38.03 -4.10 -24.66
CA SER A 659 -36.77 -4.74 -25.06
C SER A 659 -36.24 -5.68 -23.97
N ILE A 660 -36.31 -5.26 -22.71
CA ILE A 660 -35.90 -6.07 -21.55
C ILE A 660 -36.77 -7.32 -21.43
N LYS A 661 -38.09 -7.22 -21.62
CA LYS A 661 -39.02 -8.36 -21.58
C LYS A 661 -38.82 -9.33 -22.74
N ALA A 662 -38.23 -8.88 -23.84
CA ALA A 662 -37.94 -9.71 -25.02
C ALA A 662 -36.59 -10.42 -24.96
N LEU A 663 -35.75 -10.15 -23.96
CA LEU A 663 -34.47 -10.84 -23.78
C LEU A 663 -34.72 -12.31 -23.43
N GLU A 664 -34.09 -13.20 -24.21
CA GLU A 664 -34.08 -14.65 -23.98
C GLU A 664 -32.63 -15.16 -24.02
N GLY A 665 -32.35 -16.26 -23.32
CA GLY A 665 -31.01 -16.85 -23.26
C GLY A 665 -29.98 -15.96 -22.55
N GLU A 666 -28.74 -15.99 -23.01
CA GLU A 666 -27.62 -15.25 -22.45
C GLU A 666 -26.76 -14.64 -23.56
N LYS A 667 -26.40 -13.35 -23.44
CA LYS A 667 -25.41 -12.70 -24.31
C LYS A 667 -24.22 -12.29 -23.44
N ARG A 668 -23.08 -12.97 -23.62
CA ARG A 668 -21.86 -12.80 -22.80
C ARG A 668 -20.72 -12.07 -23.50
N LEU A 669 -20.84 -11.86 -24.81
CA LEU A 669 -19.87 -11.17 -25.66
C LEU A 669 -20.61 -10.18 -26.57
N LEU A 670 -19.89 -9.19 -27.10
CA LEU A 670 -20.42 -8.27 -28.11
C LEU A 670 -20.59 -9.01 -29.46
N ASP A 671 -21.52 -8.56 -30.29
CA ASP A 671 -21.76 -9.15 -31.64
C ASP A 671 -20.80 -8.56 -32.69
N GLU A 672 -19.63 -8.07 -32.26
CA GLU A 672 -18.66 -7.39 -33.12
C GLU A 672 -17.48 -8.33 -33.36
N GLU A 673 -17.46 -8.96 -34.54
CA GLU A 673 -16.23 -9.39 -35.24
C GLU A 673 -15.55 -8.18 -35.90
#